data_AF-A0A814RU22-F1
#
_entry.id   AF-A0A814RU22-F1
#
_cell.length_a   1.000
_cell.length_b   1.000
_cell.length_c   1.000
_cell.angle_alpha   90.00
_cell.angle_beta   90.00
_cell.angle_gamma   90.00
#
_symmetry.space_group_name_H-M   'P 1'
#
loop_
_entity.id
_entity.type
_entity.pdbx_description
1 polymer ?
#
loop_
_entity_poly.entity_id
_entity_poly.type
_entity_poly.pdbx_seq_one_letter_code
_entity_poly.pdbx_strand_id
1 'polypeptide(L)'
;MNNHQSWSNSFLDPYQTFRARYALEILHSLGSLFDNKYSTDESLRTMMINLANRDDKYFYKLVLNAYQGLQKNESLDLMTIFNEYEFEYNTHDLLIFDEEKQEKDNLYYDVNVVHVTPSCIKIMPRERIQGHRALRHRIFTDIDEFCLVYFKPDKPGQYINQCRHYEMVLKSGIRICNIRYHFLGASNSQLREHSYWFVRAESFEEIDEKRKQLGDFSKITNVGKYVARLGLWFSKSIPTGITLNYTEDFDRRVQNGEYCVTKIDDIERNGYCFTDGNGFISKGLARIIAKKLGCRIKTMNQDIYPSAYQIRMAGCKGLVVIEPQSTLDQFYIKIRPSMKKFDSDDWTLDICETSQPIPTRLNNQIIIIMSDLGVPDETFLRLQRKWFEDKERSPHIIEHLLKNKLPLPVNECRYMFGCAFESVLEPGQCFIRYQIVDDDGKPLREPRFETVVGRVIVTKNPCPYAGDILVLEAVDCPELNCLTDIIIFSTKDERPDSNKIAGSDLDGDQYFVYWGQDLQLSRKVEPLDYKPFVANIPSNSRFITNVDIIKHCYSLLGATSYGEIYNLHAIVVDKNLENCEQRTCQKNAVKLATMFSAAIDSSKTGYVIDRKHIKEIRKPYGAIYPDFLMKVNSYESQSIVGKLYRQAIEYKNANLDRFRNQDMNLQVNTYNNFQMKNIHSYIEVRTALNIDPHIIHQELKYFCGHKVPDESTIAKWVAIYKKKNEQNGRVVEYPV
;
A
#
# COMPACT_ATOMS: atom_id res chain seq x y z
N MET A 1 8.25 32.47 12.09
CA MET A 1 7.83 31.05 12.07
C MET A 1 6.32 31.06 12.09
N ASN A 2 5.66 30.81 10.96
CA ASN A 2 4.21 30.82 10.88
C ASN A 2 3.70 29.46 11.36
N ASN A 3 3.44 29.33 12.66
CA ASN A 3 2.51 28.31 13.13
C ASN A 3 1.20 28.59 12.39
N HIS A 4 0.65 27.62 11.65
CA HIS A 4 -0.70 27.76 11.12
C HIS A 4 -1.63 28.00 12.31
N GLN A 5 -2.08 29.24 12.46
CA GLN A 5 -3.15 29.57 13.38
C GLN A 5 -4.43 29.27 12.61
N SER A 6 -5.24 28.35 13.12
CA SER A 6 -6.63 28.20 12.66
C SER A 6 -7.25 29.58 12.56
N TRP A 7 -8.06 29.81 11.53
CA TRP A 7 -8.70 31.10 11.36
C TRP A 7 -9.48 31.50 12.61
N SER A 8 -9.53 32.80 12.90
CA SER A 8 -10.24 33.28 14.08
C SER A 8 -11.71 32.85 14.05
N ASN A 9 -12.29 32.66 15.24
CA ASN A 9 -13.70 32.27 15.39
C ASN A 9 -14.63 33.16 14.56
N SER A 10 -14.32 34.46 14.42
CA SER A 10 -15.08 35.40 13.59
C SER A 10 -15.28 34.96 12.13
N PHE A 11 -14.34 34.23 11.54
CA PHE A 11 -14.44 33.73 10.16
C PHE A 11 -14.99 32.30 10.07
N LEU A 12 -14.80 31.48 11.10
CA LEU A 12 -15.25 30.08 11.10
C LEU A 12 -16.68 29.90 11.65
N ASP A 13 -17.09 30.69 12.64
CA ASP A 13 -18.40 30.58 13.29
C ASP A 13 -19.59 30.71 12.32
N PRO A 14 -19.54 31.54 11.26
CA PRO A 14 -20.62 31.61 10.27
C PRO A 14 -20.88 30.30 9.51
N TYR A 15 -19.90 29.39 9.47
CA TYR A 15 -20.02 28.08 8.83
C TYR A 15 -20.49 27.06 9.87
N GLN A 16 -21.71 26.54 9.73
CA GLN A 16 -22.36 25.79 10.81
C GLN A 16 -21.85 24.35 10.97
N THR A 17 -21.40 23.70 9.89
CA THR A 17 -20.95 22.30 9.93
C THR A 17 -19.43 22.18 10.01
N PHE A 18 -18.93 21.09 10.59
CA PHE A 18 -17.49 20.81 10.60
C PHE A 18 -16.94 20.66 9.17
N ARG A 19 -17.67 20.01 8.26
CA ARG A 19 -17.29 19.86 6.85
C ARG A 19 -17.08 21.23 6.19
N ALA A 20 -18.01 22.17 6.41
CA ALA A 20 -17.91 23.52 5.88
C ALA A 20 -16.70 24.30 6.43
N ARG A 21 -16.48 24.25 7.75
CA ARG A 21 -15.30 24.86 8.40
C ARG A 21 -14.00 24.26 7.89
N TYR A 22 -13.95 22.94 7.76
CA TYR A 22 -12.79 22.22 7.24
C TYR A 22 -12.51 22.60 5.79
N ALA A 23 -13.55 22.74 4.96
CA ALA A 23 -13.42 23.21 3.58
C ALA A 23 -12.78 24.60 3.52
N LEU A 24 -13.25 25.52 4.36
CA LEU A 24 -12.69 26.87 4.42
C LEU A 24 -11.21 26.85 4.85
N GLU A 25 -10.88 26.04 5.86
CA GLU A 25 -9.51 25.83 6.34
C GLU A 25 -8.57 25.23 5.27
N ILE A 26 -9.07 24.40 4.33
CA ILE A 26 -8.30 23.96 3.16
C ILE A 26 -7.85 25.17 2.32
N LEU A 27 -8.76 26.10 2.04
CA LEU A 27 -8.44 27.30 1.26
C LEU A 27 -7.54 28.25 2.04
N HIS A 28 -7.80 28.45 3.33
CA HIS A 28 -6.95 29.24 4.22
C HIS A 28 -5.50 28.73 4.23
N SER A 29 -5.30 27.41 4.16
CA SER A 29 -3.96 26.83 4.11
C SER A 29 -3.13 27.24 2.87
N LEU A 30 -3.73 27.87 1.86
CA LEU A 30 -3.05 28.49 0.72
C LEU A 30 -2.49 29.89 1.05
N GLY A 31 -2.77 30.44 2.24
CA GLY A 31 -2.34 31.75 2.71
C GLY A 31 -2.86 32.86 1.81
N SER A 32 -1.98 33.81 1.45
CA SER A 32 -2.35 35.02 0.69
C SER A 32 -3.01 34.75 -0.68
N LEU A 33 -2.86 33.55 -1.25
CA LEU A 33 -3.54 33.15 -2.48
C LEU A 33 -5.06 33.14 -2.34
N PHE A 34 -5.56 32.90 -1.13
CA PHE A 34 -6.98 32.89 -0.80
C PHE A 34 -7.35 33.99 0.20
N ASP A 35 -6.58 34.14 1.29
CA ASP A 35 -6.93 34.97 2.44
C ASP A 35 -7.21 36.42 2.05
N ASN A 36 -6.42 36.99 1.14
CA ASN A 36 -6.60 38.36 0.66
C ASN A 36 -7.94 38.49 -0.07
N LYS A 37 -8.24 37.58 -1.01
CA LYS A 37 -9.47 37.61 -1.80
C LYS A 37 -10.71 37.49 -0.90
N TYR A 38 -10.68 36.54 0.03
CA TYR A 38 -11.79 36.31 0.95
C TYR A 38 -11.97 37.47 1.94
N SER A 39 -10.88 38.02 2.48
CA SER A 39 -10.96 39.09 3.50
C SER A 39 -11.40 40.44 2.93
N THR A 40 -11.14 40.71 1.64
CA THR A 40 -11.52 41.99 1.02
C THR A 40 -12.90 41.97 0.36
N ASP A 41 -13.41 40.81 -0.05
CA ASP A 41 -14.67 40.70 -0.80
C ASP A 41 -15.83 40.19 0.08
N GLU A 42 -16.69 41.10 0.54
CA GLU A 42 -17.85 40.78 1.36
C GLU A 42 -18.93 39.98 0.62
N SER A 43 -19.05 40.18 -0.69
CA SER A 43 -20.03 39.46 -1.52
C SER A 43 -19.65 38.00 -1.64
N LEU A 44 -18.35 37.74 -1.90
CA LEU A 44 -17.81 36.38 -1.93
C LEU A 44 -18.01 35.66 -0.60
N ARG A 45 -17.70 36.32 0.53
CA ARG A 45 -17.90 35.72 1.86
C ARG A 45 -19.35 35.34 2.09
N THR A 46 -20.27 36.26 1.86
CA THR A 46 -21.70 36.04 2.07
C THR A 46 -22.22 34.89 1.21
N MET A 47 -21.81 34.84 -0.06
CA MET A 47 -22.14 33.76 -1.00
C MET A 47 -21.63 32.41 -0.48
N MET A 48 -20.35 32.32 -0.10
CA MET A 48 -19.75 31.10 0.42
C MET A 48 -20.43 30.63 1.73
N ILE A 49 -20.76 31.55 2.64
CA ILE A 49 -21.46 31.23 3.91
C ILE A 49 -22.86 30.68 3.63
N ASN A 50 -23.65 31.36 2.78
CA ASN A 50 -25.00 30.94 2.43
C ASN A 50 -24.98 29.55 1.77
N LEU A 51 -24.07 29.33 0.83
CA LEU A 51 -23.93 28.06 0.15
C LEU A 51 -23.54 26.94 1.12
N ALA A 52 -22.56 27.19 1.99
CA ALA A 52 -22.09 26.20 2.96
C ALA A 52 -23.15 25.80 3.99
N ASN A 53 -23.99 26.75 4.42
CA ASN A 53 -25.07 26.47 5.38
C ASN A 53 -26.29 25.82 4.71
N ARG A 54 -26.47 25.98 3.39
CA ARG A 54 -27.51 25.32 2.61
C ARG A 54 -27.14 23.88 2.24
N ASP A 55 -25.96 23.68 1.67
CA ASP A 55 -25.44 22.38 1.24
C ASP A 55 -23.91 22.33 1.40
N ASP A 56 -23.48 21.82 2.55
CA ASP A 56 -22.07 21.74 2.90
C ASP A 56 -21.28 20.73 2.04
N LYS A 57 -21.94 19.72 1.47
CA LYS A 57 -21.32 18.74 0.57
C LYS A 57 -21.01 19.39 -0.77
N TYR A 58 -21.99 20.11 -1.32
CA TYR A 58 -21.81 20.85 -2.56
C TYR A 58 -20.78 21.97 -2.40
N PHE A 59 -20.86 22.73 -1.31
CA PHE A 59 -19.86 23.73 -0.97
C PHE A 59 -18.44 23.13 -0.93
N TYR A 60 -18.26 21.99 -0.25
CA TYR A 60 -16.98 21.29 -0.19
C TYR A 60 -16.44 20.93 -1.59
N LYS A 61 -17.31 20.47 -2.50
CA LYS A 61 -16.92 20.16 -3.89
C LYS A 61 -16.43 21.40 -4.64
N LEU A 62 -17.09 22.54 -4.49
CA LEU A 62 -16.64 23.80 -5.09
C LEU A 62 -15.33 24.29 -4.49
N VAL A 63 -15.16 24.15 -3.17
CA VAL A 63 -13.90 24.43 -2.49
C VAL A 63 -12.75 23.61 -3.09
N LEU A 64 -12.95 22.32 -3.39
CA LEU A 64 -11.92 21.50 -4.03
C LEU A 64 -11.55 22.03 -5.44
N ASN A 65 -12.54 22.49 -6.21
CA ASN A 65 -12.29 23.10 -7.51
C ASN A 65 -11.49 24.41 -7.35
N ALA A 66 -11.88 25.26 -6.41
CA ALA A 66 -11.19 26.52 -6.10
C ALA A 66 -9.74 26.25 -5.63
N TYR A 67 -9.55 25.29 -4.74
CA TYR A 67 -8.24 24.89 -4.23
C TYR A 67 -7.32 24.43 -5.38
N GLN A 68 -7.78 23.51 -6.23
CA GLN A 68 -7.00 23.05 -7.39
C GLN A 68 -6.72 24.17 -8.40
N GLY A 69 -7.70 25.05 -8.62
CA GLY A 69 -7.58 26.19 -9.51
C GLY A 69 -6.55 27.20 -9.01
N LEU A 70 -6.62 27.60 -7.73
CA LEU A 70 -5.70 28.57 -7.14
C LEU A 70 -4.26 28.07 -7.10
N GLN A 71 -4.05 26.76 -6.91
CA GLN A 71 -2.71 26.15 -6.99
C GLN A 71 -2.09 26.22 -8.39
N LYS A 72 -2.91 26.34 -9.45
CA LYS A 72 -2.47 26.39 -10.85
C LYS A 72 -2.47 27.81 -11.41
N ASN A 73 -3.38 28.65 -10.95
CA ASN A 73 -3.62 30.00 -11.44
C ASN A 73 -4.00 30.92 -10.28
N GLU A 74 -3.08 31.82 -9.92
CA GLU A 74 -3.27 32.76 -8.81
C GLU A 74 -4.38 33.79 -9.10
N SER A 75 -4.70 34.05 -10.37
CA SER A 75 -5.72 35.03 -10.81
C SER A 75 -7.13 34.45 -10.94
N LEU A 76 -7.39 33.25 -10.40
CA LEU A 76 -8.70 32.61 -10.46
C LEU A 76 -9.79 33.50 -9.82
N ASP A 77 -10.89 33.71 -10.54
CA ASP A 77 -12.08 34.38 -10.01
C ASP A 77 -12.92 33.40 -9.18
N LEU A 78 -12.97 33.66 -7.87
CA LEU A 78 -13.71 32.83 -6.92
C LEU A 78 -15.21 33.10 -7.00
N MET A 79 -15.64 34.30 -7.39
CA MET A 79 -17.07 34.63 -7.52
C MET A 79 -17.74 33.75 -8.56
N THR A 80 -17.10 33.54 -9.72
CA THR A 80 -17.58 32.59 -10.74
C THR A 80 -17.74 31.18 -10.21
N ILE A 81 -16.79 30.69 -9.40
CA ILE A 81 -16.81 29.31 -8.91
C ILE A 81 -17.94 29.09 -7.91
N PHE A 82 -18.21 30.06 -7.05
CA PHE A 82 -19.22 29.96 -6.00
C PHE A 82 -20.59 30.51 -6.42
N ASN A 83 -20.73 31.10 -7.61
CA ASN A 83 -21.99 31.60 -8.14
C ASN A 83 -22.90 30.43 -8.59
N GLU A 84 -24.07 30.33 -7.96
CA GLU A 84 -25.03 29.23 -8.15
C GLU A 84 -25.66 29.21 -9.55
N TYR A 85 -25.88 30.38 -10.16
CA TYR A 85 -26.59 30.51 -11.44
C TYR A 85 -25.86 29.93 -12.65
N GLU A 86 -24.52 29.86 -12.63
CA GLU A 86 -23.75 29.31 -13.76
C GLU A 86 -23.58 27.77 -13.69
N PHE A 87 -23.84 27.15 -12.53
CA PHE A 87 -23.60 25.73 -12.35
C PHE A 87 -24.87 24.87 -12.39
N GLU A 88 -26.07 25.42 -12.06
CA GLU A 88 -27.35 24.72 -12.22
C GLU A 88 -27.65 24.31 -13.67
N TYR A 89 -27.10 25.03 -14.66
CA TYR A 89 -27.17 24.67 -16.08
C TYR A 89 -26.26 23.49 -16.47
N ASN A 90 -25.30 23.10 -15.63
CA ASN A 90 -24.31 22.04 -15.88
C ASN A 90 -24.51 20.77 -15.01
N THR A 91 -25.51 20.73 -14.12
CA THR A 91 -25.63 19.71 -13.06
C THR A 91 -26.57 18.54 -13.31
N HIS A 92 -27.31 18.49 -14.43
CA HIS A 92 -28.06 17.28 -14.76
C HIS A 92 -27.15 16.05 -15.02
N ASP A 93 -25.84 16.26 -15.25
CA ASP A 93 -24.87 15.19 -15.50
C ASP A 93 -23.97 14.82 -14.31
N LEU A 94 -24.10 15.51 -13.17
CA LEU A 94 -23.26 15.26 -11.98
C LEU A 94 -23.97 14.51 -10.85
N LEU A 95 -25.26 14.21 -11.02
CA LEU A 95 -26.09 13.51 -10.02
C LEU A 95 -26.29 12.02 -10.33
N ILE A 96 -25.69 11.47 -11.40
CA ILE A 96 -25.72 10.04 -11.72
C ILE A 96 -24.37 9.39 -11.38
N PHE A 97 -23.92 9.52 -10.14
CA PHE A 97 -22.85 8.67 -9.60
C PHE A 97 -22.99 8.69 -8.08
N ASP A 98 -23.81 7.79 -7.52
CA ASP A 98 -23.51 7.16 -6.22
C ASP A 98 -24.50 6.08 -5.73
N GLU A 99 -25.51 5.68 -6.51
CA GLU A 99 -26.47 4.68 -5.98
C GLU A 99 -26.09 3.20 -6.21
N GLU A 100 -25.23 2.87 -7.18
CA GLU A 100 -24.78 1.47 -7.40
C GLU A 100 -23.55 1.04 -6.58
N LYS A 101 -22.97 1.92 -5.75
CA LYS A 101 -21.74 1.65 -4.96
C LYS A 101 -21.98 1.30 -3.49
N GLN A 102 -23.24 1.15 -3.07
CA GLN A 102 -23.62 1.13 -1.66
C GLN A 102 -23.08 -0.06 -0.83
N GLU A 103 -22.68 -1.19 -1.42
CA GLU A 103 -22.09 -2.29 -0.65
C GLU A 103 -20.57 -2.18 -0.41
N LYS A 104 -19.82 -1.46 -1.27
CA LYS A 104 -18.36 -1.25 -1.09
C LYS A 104 -18.01 0.00 -0.28
N ASP A 105 -18.98 0.87 -0.02
CA ASP A 105 -18.76 2.15 0.66
C ASP A 105 -18.43 2.01 2.16
N ASN A 106 -18.98 1.01 2.85
CA ASN A 106 -18.80 0.83 4.30
C ASN A 106 -17.38 0.43 4.74
N LEU A 107 -16.47 0.16 3.80
CA LEU A 107 -15.07 -0.19 4.10
C LEU A 107 -14.11 1.01 3.95
N TYR A 108 -14.58 2.12 3.40
CA TYR A 108 -13.77 3.31 3.13
C TYR A 108 -14.28 4.52 3.90
N TYR A 109 -13.35 5.35 4.35
CA TYR A 109 -13.61 6.50 5.20
C TYR A 109 -12.92 7.74 4.63
N ASP A 110 -13.62 8.87 4.63
CA ASP A 110 -13.06 10.17 4.26
C ASP A 110 -12.49 10.85 5.50
N VAL A 111 -11.17 10.79 5.66
CA VAL A 111 -10.47 11.30 6.85
C VAL A 111 -9.89 12.68 6.62
N ASN A 112 -9.82 13.49 7.67
CA ASN A 112 -9.12 14.77 7.66
C ASN A 112 -7.62 14.55 7.47
N VAL A 113 -6.96 15.37 6.64
CA VAL A 113 -5.54 15.20 6.30
C VAL A 113 -4.78 16.51 6.45
N VAL A 114 -3.60 16.41 7.05
CA VAL A 114 -2.69 17.54 7.24
C VAL A 114 -1.28 17.17 6.81
N HIS A 115 -0.65 18.05 6.02
CA HIS A 115 0.77 17.98 5.72
C HIS A 115 1.53 18.96 6.61
N VAL A 116 2.57 18.48 7.28
CA VAL A 116 3.45 19.28 8.12
C VAL A 116 4.82 19.30 7.49
N THR A 117 5.31 20.49 7.16
CA THR A 117 6.67 20.71 6.69
C THR A 117 7.49 21.48 7.72
N PRO A 118 8.82 21.58 7.58
CA PRO A 118 9.61 22.38 8.50
C PRO A 118 9.12 23.83 8.58
N SER A 119 8.61 24.38 7.47
CA SER A 119 8.17 25.78 7.41
C SER A 119 6.68 26.02 7.68
N CYS A 120 5.78 25.05 7.41
CA CYS A 120 4.34 25.29 7.51
C CYS A 120 3.51 24.04 7.85
N ILE A 121 2.24 24.26 8.17
CA ILE A 121 1.20 23.24 8.25
C ILE A 121 0.20 23.55 7.14
N LYS A 122 -0.17 22.54 6.37
CA LYS A 122 -1.12 22.66 5.25
C LYS A 122 -2.26 21.68 5.44
N ILE A 123 -3.49 22.20 5.45
CA ILE A 123 -4.71 21.41 5.52
C ILE A 123 -5.05 20.92 4.11
N MET A 124 -5.22 19.62 3.97
CA MET A 124 -5.38 18.97 2.67
C MET A 124 -6.85 18.56 2.46
N PRO A 125 -7.29 18.43 1.21
CA PRO A 125 -8.51 17.68 0.90
C PRO A 125 -8.52 16.34 1.63
N ARG A 126 -9.70 15.95 2.14
CA ARG A 126 -9.90 14.66 2.80
C ARG A 126 -9.44 13.52 1.89
N GLU A 127 -8.76 12.55 2.47
CA GLU A 127 -8.33 11.34 1.76
C GLU A 127 -9.32 10.21 2.04
N ARG A 128 -9.77 9.56 0.97
CA ARG A 128 -10.58 8.36 1.07
C ARG A 128 -9.68 7.15 1.28
N ILE A 129 -9.73 6.56 2.48
CA ILE A 129 -8.86 5.44 2.87
C ILE A 129 -9.67 4.20 3.23
N GLN A 130 -9.09 3.02 3.04
CA GLN A 130 -9.64 1.80 3.62
C GLN A 130 -9.53 1.85 5.14
N GLY A 131 -10.60 1.47 5.83
CA GLY A 131 -10.65 1.54 7.29
C GLY A 131 -9.77 0.53 8.01
N HIS A 132 -9.57 0.78 9.30
CA HIS A 132 -8.86 -0.09 10.24
C HIS A 132 -9.64 -0.17 11.57
N ARG A 133 -9.25 -1.10 12.45
CA ARG A 133 -9.98 -1.37 13.71
C ARG A 133 -10.20 -0.13 14.55
N ALA A 134 -9.21 0.78 14.65
CA ALA A 134 -9.37 2.00 15.44
C ALA A 134 -10.51 2.90 14.95
N LEU A 135 -10.73 3.06 13.63
CA LEU A 135 -11.84 3.88 13.10
C LEU A 135 -13.22 3.31 13.42
N ARG A 136 -13.28 2.01 13.75
CA ARG A 136 -14.51 1.28 14.09
C ARG A 136 -14.65 1.03 15.58
N HIS A 137 -13.67 1.43 16.38
CA HIS A 137 -13.68 1.13 17.79
C HIS A 137 -14.65 2.09 18.50
N ARG A 138 -15.50 1.52 19.37
CA ARG A 138 -16.62 2.21 20.05
C ARG A 138 -16.27 3.48 20.85
N ILE A 139 -14.98 3.71 21.11
CA ILE A 139 -14.50 4.87 21.88
C ILE A 139 -14.41 6.12 21.03
N PHE A 140 -14.40 5.97 19.70
CA PHE A 140 -14.43 7.06 18.75
C PHE A 140 -15.81 7.09 18.13
N THR A 141 -16.47 8.23 18.25
CA THR A 141 -17.89 8.40 17.91
C THR A 141 -18.10 8.88 16.48
N ASP A 142 -17.11 9.57 15.91
CA ASP A 142 -17.16 10.16 14.58
C ASP A 142 -15.81 10.00 13.87
N ILE A 143 -15.84 9.89 12.53
CA ILE A 143 -14.65 9.89 11.69
C ILE A 143 -13.88 11.21 11.78
N ASP A 144 -14.59 12.32 12.04
CA ASP A 144 -14.02 13.65 12.18
C ASP A 144 -13.18 13.80 13.48
N GLU A 145 -13.26 12.84 14.41
CA GLU A 145 -12.32 12.74 15.52
C GLU A 145 -10.90 12.42 15.05
N PHE A 146 -10.72 11.82 13.87
CA PHE A 146 -9.42 11.44 13.35
C PHE A 146 -8.85 12.49 12.39
N CYS A 147 -7.54 12.62 12.43
CA CYS A 147 -6.75 13.35 11.46
C CYS A 147 -5.48 12.57 11.11
N LEU A 148 -5.24 12.37 9.82
CA LEU A 148 -4.03 11.77 9.30
C LEU A 148 -3.00 12.86 9.01
N VAL A 149 -1.89 12.84 9.76
CA VAL A 149 -0.83 13.85 9.68
C VAL A 149 0.38 13.26 8.97
N TYR A 150 0.80 13.87 7.87
CA TYR A 150 2.02 13.52 7.15
C TYR A 150 3.12 14.53 7.44
N PHE A 151 4.28 14.08 7.91
CA PHE A 151 5.48 14.90 7.90
C PHE A 151 6.12 14.81 6.52
N LYS A 152 6.38 15.97 5.90
CA LYS A 152 6.94 16.08 4.55
C LYS A 152 8.05 17.14 4.53
N PRO A 153 9.09 17.00 3.70
CA PRO A 153 10.03 18.10 3.50
C PRO A 153 9.33 19.30 2.85
N ASP A 154 9.92 20.49 2.93
CA ASP A 154 9.38 21.68 2.23
C ASP A 154 9.37 21.49 0.71
N LYS A 155 10.35 20.79 0.16
CA LYS A 155 10.44 20.49 -1.27
C LYS A 155 10.27 18.99 -1.53
N PRO A 156 9.43 18.59 -2.50
CA PRO A 156 9.30 17.18 -2.89
C PRO A 156 10.67 16.56 -3.22
N GLY A 157 10.85 15.30 -2.83
CA GLY A 157 12.08 14.54 -3.10
C GLY A 157 13.26 14.85 -2.16
N GLN A 158 13.13 15.81 -1.26
CA GLN A 158 14.13 16.02 -0.20
C GLN A 158 13.94 15.01 0.95
N TYR A 159 15.03 14.84 1.70
CA TYR A 159 15.01 13.98 2.87
C TYR A 159 14.36 14.68 4.07
N ILE A 160 13.59 13.93 4.85
CA ILE A 160 12.98 14.44 6.09
C ILE A 160 14.02 14.39 7.19
N ASN A 161 14.43 15.56 7.67
CA ASN A 161 15.28 15.68 8.85
C ASN A 161 14.45 16.02 10.08
N GLN A 162 14.96 15.64 11.25
CA GLN A 162 14.45 16.13 12.52
C GLN A 162 14.52 17.65 12.55
N CYS A 163 13.42 18.28 12.95
CA CYS A 163 13.36 19.72 13.19
C CYS A 163 12.50 20.01 14.41
N ARG A 164 12.65 21.22 14.97
CA ARG A 164 11.88 21.67 16.14
C ARG A 164 10.38 21.71 15.86
N HIS A 165 9.98 22.09 14.64
CA HIS A 165 8.57 22.19 14.28
C HIS A 165 7.86 20.83 14.34
N TYR A 166 8.48 19.77 13.80
CA TYR A 166 7.93 18.41 13.88
C TYR A 166 7.80 17.91 15.32
N GLU A 167 8.83 18.17 16.14
CA GLU A 167 8.80 17.82 17.56
C GLU A 167 7.67 18.56 18.28
N MET A 168 7.50 19.86 18.00
CA MET A 168 6.44 20.67 18.58
C MET A 168 5.06 20.19 18.17
N VAL A 169 4.86 19.74 16.92
CA VAL A 169 3.59 19.17 16.45
C VAL A 169 3.28 17.85 17.15
N LEU A 170 4.26 16.94 17.28
CA LEU A 170 4.07 15.68 18.00
C LEU A 170 3.75 15.89 19.48
N LYS A 171 4.38 16.90 20.12
CA LYS A 171 4.12 17.25 21.53
C LYS A 171 2.83 18.04 21.73
N SER A 172 2.57 19.04 20.91
CA SER A 172 1.51 20.01 21.20
C SER A 172 0.21 19.67 20.48
N GLY A 173 0.24 18.75 19.52
CA GLY A 173 -0.87 18.52 18.61
C GLY A 173 -0.97 19.59 17.53
N ILE A 174 -2.05 19.53 16.77
CA ILE A 174 -2.44 20.51 15.75
C ILE A 174 -3.86 21.01 16.04
N ARG A 175 -4.22 22.17 15.51
CA ARG A 175 -5.59 22.69 15.56
C ARG A 175 -6.18 22.78 14.17
N ILE A 176 -7.39 22.26 14.01
CA ILE A 176 -8.18 22.32 12.77
C ILE A 176 -9.59 22.74 13.19
N CYS A 177 -10.12 23.81 12.62
CA CYS A 177 -11.45 24.33 12.98
C CYS A 177 -11.59 24.58 14.50
N ASN A 178 -10.55 25.12 15.15
CA ASN A 178 -10.41 25.26 16.61
C ASN A 178 -10.50 23.98 17.45
N ILE A 179 -10.57 22.81 16.84
CA ILE A 179 -10.51 21.51 17.51
C ILE A 179 -9.06 21.08 17.59
N ARG A 180 -8.63 20.64 18.79
CA ARG A 180 -7.27 20.16 19.02
C ARG A 180 -7.17 18.66 18.75
N TYR A 181 -6.18 18.29 17.95
CA TYR A 181 -5.86 16.91 17.62
C TYR A 181 -4.47 16.57 18.19
N HIS A 182 -4.36 15.48 18.93
CA HIS A 182 -3.12 14.98 19.52
C HIS A 182 -2.70 13.65 18.92
N PHE A 183 -1.40 13.40 18.92
CA PHE A 183 -0.84 12.16 18.40
C PHE A 183 -1.39 10.93 19.14
N LEU A 184 -2.02 10.01 18.41
CA LEU A 184 -2.57 8.77 18.93
C LEU A 184 -1.65 7.58 18.66
N GLY A 185 -1.22 7.37 17.42
CA GLY A 185 -0.42 6.21 17.03
C GLY A 185 -0.17 6.11 15.53
N ALA A 186 0.49 5.04 15.09
CA ALA A 186 0.73 4.76 13.67
C ALA A 186 0.99 3.27 13.47
N SER A 187 0.58 2.71 12.34
CA SER A 187 1.03 1.38 11.93
C SER A 187 2.51 1.41 11.49
N ASN A 188 3.15 0.24 11.41
CA ASN A 188 4.55 0.16 10.97
C ASN A 188 4.79 0.72 9.56
N SER A 189 3.81 0.62 8.64
CA SER A 189 3.96 1.26 7.31
C SER A 189 3.91 2.77 7.41
N GLN A 190 2.96 3.28 8.20
CA GLN A 190 2.80 4.71 8.41
C GLN A 190 4.03 5.35 9.07
N LEU A 191 4.65 4.67 10.05
CA LEU A 191 5.92 5.13 10.64
C LEU A 191 7.03 5.30 9.57
N ARG A 192 7.11 4.39 8.59
CA ARG A 192 8.09 4.45 7.49
C ARG A 192 7.76 5.53 6.47
N GLU A 193 6.46 5.79 6.25
CA GLU A 193 5.97 6.84 5.37
C GLU A 193 5.90 8.21 6.07
N HIS A 194 6.29 8.26 7.35
CA HIS A 194 6.20 9.43 8.21
C HIS A 194 4.78 10.01 8.29
N SER A 195 3.78 9.13 8.30
CA SER A 195 2.37 9.44 8.53
C SER A 195 1.92 8.93 9.91
N TYR A 196 1.03 9.67 10.55
CA TYR A 196 0.65 9.45 11.94
C TYR A 196 -0.83 9.77 12.15
N TRP A 197 -1.50 8.95 12.94
CA TRP A 197 -2.87 9.20 13.37
C TRP A 197 -2.88 10.14 14.56
N PHE A 198 -3.57 11.26 14.39
CA PHE A 198 -3.94 12.17 15.45
C PHE A 198 -5.44 12.04 15.72
N VAL A 199 -5.84 12.24 16.96
CA VAL A 199 -7.24 12.20 17.37
C VAL A 199 -7.59 13.44 18.17
N ARG A 200 -8.84 13.88 18.07
CA ARG A 200 -9.42 14.90 18.93
C ARG A 200 -9.20 14.54 20.41
N ALA A 201 -8.56 15.45 21.14
CA ALA A 201 -8.36 15.38 22.57
C ALA A 201 -7.97 16.75 23.14
N GLU A 202 -8.34 17.03 24.37
CA GLU A 202 -8.01 18.28 25.07
C GLU A 202 -6.69 18.20 25.84
N SER A 203 -6.26 16.99 26.21
CA SER A 203 -5.10 16.73 27.05
C SER A 203 -4.33 15.46 26.67
N PHE A 204 -3.13 15.28 27.24
CA PHE A 204 -2.36 14.05 27.06
C PHE A 204 -2.91 12.88 27.87
N GLU A 205 -3.54 13.19 29.00
CA GLU A 205 -4.19 12.23 29.90
C GLU A 205 -5.34 11.55 29.16
N GLU A 206 -6.16 12.31 28.44
CA GLU A 206 -7.23 11.78 27.59
C GLU A 206 -6.68 10.83 26.49
N ILE A 207 -5.53 11.16 25.90
CA ILE A 207 -4.89 10.27 24.91
C ILE A 207 -4.42 8.96 25.53
N ASP A 208 -3.86 9.02 26.74
CA ASP A 208 -3.44 7.82 27.47
C ASP A 208 -4.64 6.93 27.83
N GLU A 209 -5.74 7.53 28.27
CA GLU A 209 -7.02 6.83 28.49
C GLU A 209 -7.55 6.19 27.21
N LYS A 210 -7.59 6.92 26.09
CA LYS A 210 -8.01 6.37 24.79
C LYS A 210 -7.14 5.18 24.38
N ARG A 211 -5.82 5.21 24.60
CA ARG A 211 -4.93 4.06 24.32
C ARG A 211 -5.18 2.87 25.23
N LYS A 212 -5.42 3.08 26.54
CA LYS A 212 -5.75 1.99 27.47
C LYS A 212 -7.04 1.27 27.08
N GLN A 213 -7.97 1.97 26.46
CA GLN A 213 -9.21 1.35 25.96
C GLN A 213 -8.99 0.50 24.70
N LEU A 214 -7.85 0.63 24.00
CA LEU A 214 -7.48 -0.23 22.86
C LEU A 214 -6.81 -1.54 23.30
N GLY A 215 -6.55 -1.75 24.58
CA GLY A 215 -5.98 -2.99 25.09
C GLY A 215 -5.02 -2.78 26.25
N ASP A 216 -4.63 -3.88 26.88
CA ASP A 216 -3.67 -3.87 27.97
C ASP A 216 -2.24 -3.98 27.43
N PHE A 217 -1.54 -2.85 27.46
CA PHE A 217 -0.14 -2.71 27.08
C PHE A 217 0.79 -2.60 28.31
N SER A 218 0.26 -2.76 29.53
CA SER A 218 1.01 -2.51 30.79
C SER A 218 2.24 -3.40 30.95
N LYS A 219 2.20 -4.63 30.40
CA LYS A 219 3.31 -5.59 30.42
C LYS A 219 4.44 -5.24 29.45
N ILE A 220 4.25 -4.26 28.57
CA ILE A 220 5.24 -3.88 27.56
C ILE A 220 6.11 -2.73 28.09
N THR A 221 7.39 -3.02 28.31
CA THR A 221 8.36 -2.04 28.83
C THR A 221 9.22 -1.40 27.75
N ASN A 222 9.34 -2.01 26.57
CA ASN A 222 10.07 -1.45 25.44
C ASN A 222 9.15 -0.56 24.60
N VAL A 223 9.52 0.73 24.45
CA VAL A 223 8.72 1.72 23.72
C VAL A 223 8.49 1.37 22.24
N GLY A 224 9.50 0.82 21.55
CA GLY A 224 9.34 0.38 20.17
C GLY A 224 8.33 -0.76 20.02
N LYS A 225 8.40 -1.75 20.93
CA LYS A 225 7.40 -2.83 20.99
C LYS A 225 6.01 -2.28 21.30
N TYR A 226 5.88 -1.35 22.24
CA TYR A 226 4.60 -0.72 22.59
C TYR A 226 3.99 -0.02 21.37
N VAL A 227 4.76 0.83 20.69
CA VAL A 227 4.30 1.54 19.48
C VAL A 227 3.90 0.56 18.39
N ALA A 228 4.69 -0.50 18.18
CA ALA A 228 4.36 -1.54 17.19
C ALA A 228 3.08 -2.32 17.56
N ARG A 229 2.78 -2.53 18.85
CA ARG A 229 1.57 -3.24 19.32
C ARG A 229 0.33 -2.35 19.23
N LEU A 230 0.44 -1.09 19.66
CA LEU A 230 -0.59 -0.08 19.45
C LEU A 230 -0.87 0.11 17.94
N GLY A 231 0.19 0.07 17.13
CA GLY A 231 0.16 0.14 15.66
C GLY A 231 -0.74 -0.88 14.97
N LEU A 232 -1.06 -1.99 15.64
CA LEU A 232 -1.92 -3.05 15.07
C LEU A 232 -3.36 -2.58 14.86
N TRP A 233 -3.84 -1.62 15.65
CA TRP A 233 -5.18 -1.01 15.51
C TRP A 233 -5.34 -0.12 14.27
N PHE A 234 -4.21 0.31 13.68
CA PHE A 234 -4.16 1.20 12.52
C PHE A 234 -3.80 0.46 11.22
N SER A 235 -3.66 -0.87 11.29
CA SER A 235 -3.43 -1.69 10.10
C SER A 235 -4.73 -1.80 9.31
N LYS A 236 -4.66 -1.58 7.98
CA LYS A 236 -5.82 -1.75 7.09
C LYS A 236 -6.37 -3.17 7.23
N SER A 237 -7.68 -3.26 7.41
CA SER A 237 -8.37 -4.54 7.62
C SER A 237 -9.85 -4.45 7.30
N ILE A 238 -10.40 -5.57 6.84
CA ILE A 238 -11.82 -5.75 6.55
C ILE A 238 -12.48 -6.42 7.76
N PRO A 239 -13.47 -5.79 8.41
CA PRO A 239 -14.19 -6.41 9.51
C PRO A 239 -15.08 -7.54 9.00
N THR A 240 -15.02 -8.72 9.63
CA THR A 240 -15.90 -9.84 9.28
C THR A 240 -17.28 -9.72 9.94
N GLY A 241 -17.40 -8.90 11.00
CA GLY A 241 -18.57 -8.85 11.87
C GLY A 241 -18.78 -10.14 12.66
N ILE A 242 -17.76 -11.00 12.78
CA ILE A 242 -17.79 -12.22 13.59
C ILE A 242 -17.05 -11.92 14.89
N THR A 243 -17.68 -12.24 16.01
CA THR A 243 -17.06 -12.23 17.35
C THR A 243 -16.92 -13.67 17.79
N LEU A 244 -15.73 -14.07 18.24
CA LEU A 244 -15.49 -15.41 18.76
C LEU A 244 -15.31 -15.38 20.28
N ASN A 245 -15.60 -16.50 20.94
CA ASN A 245 -15.44 -16.64 22.37
C ASN A 245 -14.21 -17.49 22.69
N TYR A 246 -13.26 -16.94 23.44
CA TYR A 246 -12.18 -17.74 24.00
C TYR A 246 -12.75 -18.72 25.05
N THR A 247 -12.35 -19.99 24.98
CA THR A 247 -12.87 -21.04 25.87
C THR A 247 -11.86 -22.15 26.12
N GLU A 248 -11.85 -22.66 27.35
CA GLU A 248 -11.13 -23.90 27.73
C GLU A 248 -11.98 -25.15 27.48
N ASP A 249 -13.32 -25.04 27.52
CA ASP A 249 -14.27 -26.12 27.16
C ASP A 249 -14.51 -26.13 25.64
N PHE A 250 -13.42 -26.29 24.88
CA PHE A 250 -13.40 -26.08 23.42
C PHE A 250 -14.25 -27.11 22.67
N ASP A 251 -14.03 -28.40 22.91
CA ASP A 251 -14.66 -29.46 22.11
C ASP A 251 -16.18 -29.45 22.23
N ARG A 252 -16.70 -29.29 23.45
CA ARG A 252 -18.14 -29.25 23.72
C ARG A 252 -18.81 -28.05 23.04
N ARG A 253 -18.22 -26.85 23.12
CA ARG A 253 -18.79 -25.64 22.53
C ARG A 253 -18.77 -25.65 21.01
N VAL A 254 -17.69 -26.16 20.42
CA VAL A 254 -17.61 -26.36 18.97
C VAL A 254 -18.67 -27.36 18.49
N GLN A 255 -18.92 -28.44 19.23
CA GLN A 255 -20.00 -29.40 18.93
C GLN A 255 -21.40 -28.77 19.02
N ASN A 256 -21.59 -27.77 19.88
CA ASN A 256 -22.83 -26.99 19.96
C ASN A 256 -22.96 -25.92 18.85
N GLY A 257 -21.99 -25.81 17.94
CA GLY A 257 -21.99 -24.82 16.86
C GLY A 257 -21.60 -23.41 17.29
N GLU A 258 -20.95 -23.24 18.45
CA GLU A 258 -20.47 -21.94 18.91
C GLU A 258 -19.20 -21.49 18.18
N TYR A 259 -19.04 -20.17 18.03
CA TYR A 259 -17.85 -19.56 17.44
C TYR A 259 -16.76 -19.45 18.50
N CYS A 260 -15.73 -20.29 18.40
CA CYS A 260 -14.76 -20.47 19.48
C CYS A 260 -13.33 -20.06 19.11
N VAL A 261 -12.56 -19.64 20.11
CA VAL A 261 -11.10 -19.55 20.06
C VAL A 261 -10.51 -20.44 21.14
N THR A 262 -9.47 -21.19 20.79
CA THR A 262 -8.65 -21.92 21.76
C THR A 262 -7.16 -21.72 21.48
N LYS A 263 -6.33 -22.10 22.43
CA LYS A 263 -4.87 -22.01 22.34
C LYS A 263 -4.27 -23.38 22.02
N ILE A 264 -3.26 -23.38 21.15
CA ILE A 264 -2.34 -24.51 20.91
C ILE A 264 -0.90 -24.02 21.12
N ASP A 265 0.04 -24.92 21.40
CA ASP A 265 1.42 -24.55 21.70
C ASP A 265 2.21 -24.17 20.43
N ASP A 266 3.31 -23.44 20.55
CA ASP A 266 4.23 -23.26 19.43
C ASP A 266 5.11 -24.49 19.25
N ILE A 267 5.48 -24.81 18.00
CA ILE A 267 6.48 -25.84 17.73
C ILE A 267 7.85 -25.20 17.84
N GLU A 268 8.58 -25.53 18.89
CA GLU A 268 9.92 -24.98 19.14
C GLU A 268 11.00 -26.08 19.08
N ARG A 269 12.12 -25.79 18.45
CA ARG A 269 13.32 -26.64 18.44
C ARG A 269 14.56 -25.78 18.32
N ASN A 270 15.64 -26.12 19.04
CA ASN A 270 16.93 -25.43 18.97
C ASN A 270 16.86 -23.91 19.18
N GLY A 271 15.91 -23.43 20.00
CA GLY A 271 15.72 -22.00 20.25
C GLY A 271 14.99 -21.24 19.14
N TYR A 272 14.47 -21.93 18.13
CA TYR A 272 13.65 -21.35 17.08
C TYR A 272 12.19 -21.80 17.19
N CYS A 273 11.26 -20.89 16.93
CA CYS A 273 9.84 -21.18 16.77
C CYS A 273 9.52 -21.44 15.29
N PHE A 274 9.07 -22.65 14.98
CA PHE A 274 8.73 -23.08 13.61
C PHE A 274 7.36 -22.56 13.18
N THR A 275 6.50 -22.22 14.13
CA THR A 275 5.11 -21.79 13.91
C THR A 275 4.89 -20.32 14.25
N ASP A 276 5.94 -19.49 14.25
CA ASP A 276 5.87 -18.09 14.71
C ASP A 276 4.85 -17.29 13.91
N GLY A 277 3.71 -17.00 14.53
CA GLY A 277 2.60 -16.28 13.89
C GLY A 277 1.61 -17.15 13.11
N ASN A 278 1.73 -18.48 13.09
CA ASN A 278 0.83 -19.37 12.36
C ASN A 278 -0.14 -20.16 13.25
N GLY A 279 -1.44 -20.06 12.97
CA GLY A 279 -2.52 -20.79 13.66
C GLY A 279 -3.46 -21.48 12.69
N PHE A 280 -4.60 -21.97 13.20
CA PHE A 280 -5.59 -22.69 12.40
C PHE A 280 -6.95 -21.99 12.37
N ILE A 281 -7.70 -22.21 11.28
CA ILE A 281 -9.11 -21.87 11.13
C ILE A 281 -9.89 -23.09 10.64
N SER A 282 -11.10 -23.30 11.15
CA SER A 282 -11.96 -24.39 10.68
C SER A 282 -12.49 -24.13 9.26
N LYS A 283 -12.75 -25.19 8.49
CA LYS A 283 -13.37 -25.08 7.14
C LYS A 283 -14.72 -24.35 7.19
N GLY A 284 -15.56 -24.66 8.18
CA GLY A 284 -16.86 -24.01 8.35
C GLY A 284 -16.75 -22.49 8.51
N LEU A 285 -15.83 -22.02 9.36
CA LEU A 285 -15.61 -20.59 9.57
C LEU A 285 -14.95 -19.91 8.36
N ALA A 286 -13.91 -20.52 7.77
CA ALA A 286 -13.23 -20.01 6.59
C ALA A 286 -14.22 -19.77 5.43
N ARG A 287 -15.13 -20.73 5.19
CA ARG A 287 -16.16 -20.62 4.16
C ARG A 287 -17.14 -19.46 4.41
N ILE A 288 -17.51 -19.20 5.66
CA ILE A 288 -18.38 -18.06 6.03
C ILE A 288 -17.65 -16.75 5.78
N ILE A 289 -16.39 -16.64 6.20
CA ILE A 289 -15.55 -15.46 5.99
C ILE A 289 -15.38 -15.19 4.50
N ALA A 290 -15.03 -16.21 3.71
CA ALA A 290 -14.85 -16.07 2.26
C ALA A 290 -16.13 -15.58 1.56
N LYS A 291 -17.31 -16.05 2.00
CA LYS A 291 -18.59 -15.53 1.52
C LYS A 291 -18.76 -14.04 1.84
N LYS A 292 -18.43 -13.61 3.07
CA LYS A 292 -18.52 -12.20 3.48
C LYS A 292 -17.52 -11.29 2.75
N LEU A 293 -16.33 -11.80 2.45
CA LEU A 293 -15.31 -11.06 1.68
C LEU A 293 -15.58 -11.05 0.17
N GLY A 294 -16.56 -11.80 -0.32
CA GLY A 294 -16.85 -11.92 -1.76
C GLY A 294 -15.79 -12.70 -2.54
N CYS A 295 -14.94 -13.49 -1.87
CA CYS A 295 -13.88 -14.30 -2.48
C CYS A 295 -14.19 -15.80 -2.51
N ARG A 296 -15.43 -16.18 -2.19
CA ARG A 296 -15.93 -17.55 -2.33
C ARG A 296 -16.48 -17.79 -3.73
N ILE A 297 -15.98 -18.83 -4.39
CA ILE A 297 -16.43 -19.26 -5.72
C ILE A 297 -17.15 -20.60 -5.56
N LYS A 298 -18.44 -20.62 -5.90
CA LYS A 298 -19.23 -21.86 -5.93
C LYS A 298 -19.35 -22.35 -7.36
N THR A 299 -18.77 -23.51 -7.66
CA THR A 299 -18.92 -24.21 -8.94
C THR A 299 -19.97 -25.31 -8.82
N MET A 300 -20.29 -26.01 -9.92
CA MET A 300 -21.20 -27.16 -9.86
C MET A 300 -20.68 -28.27 -8.95
N ASN A 301 -19.36 -28.45 -8.91
CA ASN A 301 -18.71 -29.61 -8.28
C ASN A 301 -17.90 -29.26 -7.03
N GLN A 302 -17.59 -27.98 -6.78
CA GLN A 302 -16.69 -27.60 -5.70
C GLN A 302 -17.02 -26.21 -5.13
N ASP A 303 -16.74 -26.04 -3.84
CA ASP A 303 -16.75 -24.77 -3.15
C ASP A 303 -15.31 -24.33 -2.89
N ILE A 304 -14.92 -23.19 -3.47
CA ILE A 304 -13.53 -22.71 -3.47
C ILE A 304 -13.47 -21.43 -2.66
N TYR A 305 -12.55 -21.41 -1.71
CA TYR A 305 -12.29 -20.30 -0.83
C TYR A 305 -10.83 -20.33 -0.38
N PRO A 306 -10.27 -19.19 0.07
CA PRO A 306 -8.88 -19.11 0.49
C PRO A 306 -8.51 -20.14 1.56
N SER A 307 -7.31 -20.70 1.44
CA SER A 307 -6.74 -21.65 2.39
C SER A 307 -6.09 -20.97 3.59
N ALA A 308 -5.69 -19.70 3.47
CA ALA A 308 -5.12 -18.93 4.57
C ALA A 308 -5.65 -17.50 4.62
N TYR A 309 -5.70 -16.97 5.85
CA TYR A 309 -6.22 -15.65 6.19
C TYR A 309 -5.25 -14.97 7.13
N GLN A 310 -4.76 -13.78 6.78
CA GLN A 310 -4.02 -12.94 7.70
C GLN A 310 -5.01 -12.19 8.58
N ILE A 311 -4.95 -12.41 9.90
CA ILE A 311 -5.98 -11.96 10.84
C ILE A 311 -5.49 -10.89 11.82
N ARG A 312 -6.46 -10.12 12.30
CA ARG A 312 -6.38 -9.28 13.50
C ARG A 312 -7.58 -9.61 14.37
N MET A 313 -7.33 -9.97 15.62
CA MET A 313 -8.39 -10.32 16.57
C MET A 313 -7.85 -10.15 17.98
N ALA A 314 -8.56 -9.44 18.85
CA ALA A 314 -8.06 -9.08 20.19
C ALA A 314 -6.65 -8.47 20.10
N GLY A 315 -5.72 -8.93 20.94
CA GLY A 315 -4.29 -8.62 20.83
C GLY A 315 -3.50 -9.61 19.97
N CYS A 316 -4.16 -10.46 19.19
CA CYS A 316 -3.54 -11.46 18.31
C CYS A 316 -3.32 -10.93 16.88
N LYS A 317 -2.18 -11.30 16.31
CA LYS A 317 -1.80 -11.14 14.91
C LYS A 317 -1.25 -12.46 14.39
N GLY A 318 -1.61 -12.84 13.19
CA GLY A 318 -0.89 -13.88 12.46
C GLY A 318 -1.60 -14.32 11.20
N LEU A 319 -1.13 -15.43 10.64
CA LEU A 319 -1.77 -16.15 9.56
C LEU A 319 -2.49 -17.37 10.14
N VAL A 320 -3.78 -17.54 9.84
CA VAL A 320 -4.50 -18.79 10.12
C VAL A 320 -4.72 -19.55 8.82
N VAL A 321 -4.38 -20.84 8.83
CA VAL A 321 -4.56 -21.75 7.70
C VAL A 321 -5.71 -22.71 7.99
N ILE A 322 -6.43 -23.16 6.97
CA ILE A 322 -7.48 -24.18 7.12
C ILE A 322 -6.89 -25.40 7.83
N GLU A 323 -7.55 -25.85 8.89
CA GLU A 323 -7.21 -27.11 9.54
C GLU A 323 -7.72 -28.29 8.68
N PRO A 324 -6.84 -29.13 8.09
CA PRO A 324 -7.24 -30.15 7.11
C PRO A 324 -8.31 -31.13 7.61
N GLN A 325 -8.23 -31.50 8.88
CA GLN A 325 -9.15 -32.42 9.56
C GLN A 325 -10.47 -31.79 10.01
N SER A 326 -10.61 -30.46 9.95
CA SER A 326 -11.84 -29.79 10.37
C SER A 326 -13.00 -30.04 9.39
N THR A 327 -14.22 -29.92 9.90
CA THR A 327 -15.47 -30.12 9.15
C THR A 327 -16.19 -28.79 8.89
N LEU A 328 -17.21 -28.81 8.03
CA LEU A 328 -17.93 -27.61 7.56
C LEU A 328 -18.92 -27.04 8.59
N ASP A 329 -19.26 -27.81 9.62
CA ASP A 329 -20.14 -27.48 10.75
C ASP A 329 -19.38 -26.96 11.98
N GLN A 330 -18.05 -26.90 11.92
CA GLN A 330 -17.22 -26.37 12.99
C GLN A 330 -16.86 -24.89 12.75
N PHE A 331 -16.87 -24.07 13.80
CA PHE A 331 -16.61 -22.62 13.71
C PHE A 331 -15.56 -22.16 14.73
N TYR A 332 -14.28 -22.27 14.40
CA TYR A 332 -13.23 -21.87 15.35
C TYR A 332 -11.95 -21.35 14.72
N ILE A 333 -11.15 -20.70 15.58
CA ILE A 333 -9.73 -20.38 15.34
C ILE A 333 -8.89 -20.98 16.48
N LYS A 334 -7.75 -21.60 16.15
CA LYS A 334 -6.72 -21.99 17.11
C LYS A 334 -5.54 -21.04 17.01
N ILE A 335 -5.20 -20.38 18.12
CA ILE A 335 -4.09 -19.42 18.20
C ILE A 335 -2.89 -20.00 18.94
N ARG A 336 -1.68 -19.57 18.56
CA ARG A 336 -0.42 -19.91 19.24
C ARG A 336 0.09 -18.77 20.14
N PRO A 337 0.90 -19.04 21.18
CA PRO A 337 1.52 -18.01 22.02
C PRO A 337 2.19 -16.89 21.21
N SER A 338 2.96 -17.26 20.19
CA SER A 338 3.65 -16.34 19.29
C SER A 338 2.72 -15.35 18.59
N MET A 339 1.44 -15.69 18.35
CA MET A 339 0.45 -14.79 17.75
C MET A 339 -0.05 -13.70 18.72
N LYS A 340 -0.05 -13.97 20.03
CA LYS A 340 -0.58 -13.05 21.05
C LYS A 340 0.44 -11.97 21.38
N LYS A 341 0.14 -10.73 20.99
CA LYS A 341 1.07 -9.60 21.09
C LYS A 341 0.82 -8.68 22.29
N PHE A 342 -0.43 -8.62 22.76
CA PHE A 342 -0.88 -7.92 23.98
C PHE A 342 -2.22 -8.52 24.45
N ASP A 343 -2.71 -8.12 25.63
CA ASP A 343 -3.99 -8.60 26.18
C ASP A 343 -5.15 -7.68 25.75
N SER A 344 -6.28 -8.26 25.34
CA SER A 344 -7.48 -7.52 24.91
C SER A 344 -8.69 -8.44 24.91
N ASP A 345 -9.85 -7.90 25.27
CA ASP A 345 -11.13 -8.62 25.29
C ASP A 345 -11.94 -8.44 23.99
N ASP A 346 -11.43 -7.69 23.01
CA ASP A 346 -12.08 -7.46 21.73
C ASP A 346 -11.80 -8.61 20.75
N TRP A 347 -12.55 -9.71 20.90
CA TRP A 347 -12.46 -10.89 20.02
C TRP A 347 -13.22 -10.75 18.68
N THR A 348 -13.44 -9.53 18.21
CA THR A 348 -13.91 -9.30 16.84
C THR A 348 -12.82 -9.64 15.83
N LEU A 349 -13.21 -10.36 14.76
CA LEU A 349 -12.29 -10.84 13.74
C LEU A 349 -12.25 -9.91 12.53
N ASP A 350 -11.03 -9.47 12.21
CA ASP A 350 -10.70 -8.67 11.06
C ASP A 350 -9.72 -9.42 10.14
N ILE A 351 -9.91 -9.30 8.83
CA ILE A 351 -9.02 -9.90 7.82
C ILE A 351 -8.20 -8.80 7.17
N CYS A 352 -6.88 -8.96 7.18
CA CYS A 352 -5.95 -8.09 6.44
C CYS A 352 -5.85 -8.52 4.98
N GLU A 353 -5.63 -9.81 4.74
CA GLU A 353 -5.40 -10.39 3.41
C GLU A 353 -5.75 -11.89 3.42
N THR A 354 -5.97 -12.46 2.24
CA THR A 354 -6.28 -13.90 2.04
C THR A 354 -5.37 -14.52 1.00
N SER A 355 -5.09 -15.82 1.11
CA SER A 355 -4.34 -16.56 0.09
C SER A 355 -5.07 -16.49 -1.27
N GLN A 356 -4.35 -16.14 -2.33
CA GLN A 356 -4.90 -16.03 -3.68
C GLN A 356 -3.77 -16.20 -4.72
N PRO A 357 -4.10 -16.53 -5.98
CA PRO A 357 -3.14 -16.48 -7.08
C PRO A 357 -2.56 -15.07 -7.27
N ILE A 358 -1.28 -14.87 -6.98
CA ILE A 358 -0.58 -13.60 -7.20
C ILE A 358 0.55 -13.81 -8.22
N PRO A 359 0.37 -13.35 -9.48
CA PRO A 359 1.44 -13.36 -10.48
C PRO A 359 2.67 -12.60 -10.01
N THR A 360 3.86 -13.13 -10.32
CA THR A 360 5.12 -12.56 -9.82
C THR A 360 5.95 -11.94 -10.92
N ARG A 361 6.88 -11.09 -10.48
CA ARG A 361 7.93 -10.52 -11.30
C ARG A 361 9.22 -10.56 -10.52
N LEU A 362 10.32 -10.90 -11.17
CA LEU A 362 11.65 -10.75 -10.61
C LEU A 362 12.00 -9.26 -10.58
N ASN A 363 12.61 -8.81 -9.49
CA ASN A 363 13.13 -7.45 -9.35
C ASN A 363 14.65 -7.44 -9.50
N ASN A 364 15.24 -6.23 -9.53
CA ASN A 364 16.69 -6.02 -9.58
C ASN A 364 17.48 -6.92 -8.62
N GLN A 365 17.07 -7.00 -7.36
CA GLN A 365 17.86 -7.64 -6.32
C GLN A 365 17.82 -9.16 -6.43
N ILE A 366 16.66 -9.74 -6.73
CA ILE A 366 16.53 -11.19 -6.95
C ILE A 366 17.32 -11.58 -8.21
N ILE A 367 17.26 -10.79 -9.29
CA ILE A 367 18.02 -11.06 -10.52
C ILE A 367 19.52 -11.02 -10.24
N ILE A 368 20.00 -10.01 -9.50
CA ILE A 368 21.41 -9.89 -9.09
C ILE A 368 21.85 -11.12 -8.31
N ILE A 369 21.06 -11.54 -7.31
CA ILE A 369 21.39 -12.70 -6.48
C ILE A 369 21.36 -13.99 -7.31
N MET A 370 20.35 -14.20 -8.15
CA MET A 370 20.26 -15.40 -8.98
C MET A 370 21.41 -15.50 -9.99
N SER A 371 21.84 -14.38 -10.58
CA SER A 371 23.06 -14.31 -11.40
C SER A 371 24.30 -14.65 -10.56
N ASP A 372 24.42 -14.12 -9.35
CA ASP A 372 25.48 -14.48 -8.38
C ASP A 372 25.41 -15.94 -7.90
N LEU A 373 24.26 -16.59 -7.96
CA LEU A 373 24.08 -18.02 -7.66
C LEU A 373 24.24 -18.91 -8.91
N GLY A 374 24.60 -18.29 -10.05
CA GLY A 374 25.04 -18.96 -11.26
C GLY A 374 23.96 -19.19 -12.32
N VAL A 375 22.81 -18.52 -12.22
CA VAL A 375 21.88 -18.45 -13.36
C VAL A 375 22.56 -17.64 -14.48
N PRO A 376 22.68 -18.18 -15.71
CA PRO A 376 23.28 -17.44 -16.81
C PRO A 376 22.53 -16.13 -17.11
N ASP A 377 23.27 -15.04 -17.33
CA ASP A 377 22.71 -13.75 -17.75
C ASP A 377 21.74 -13.89 -18.94
N GLU A 378 22.09 -14.76 -19.90
CA GLU A 378 21.30 -15.02 -21.09
C GLU A 378 19.91 -15.59 -20.79
N THR A 379 19.73 -16.30 -19.68
CA THR A 379 18.41 -16.77 -19.25
C THR A 379 17.47 -15.59 -19.01
N PHE A 380 17.92 -14.56 -18.31
CA PHE A 380 17.09 -13.38 -18.02
C PHE A 380 16.81 -12.57 -19.29
N LEU A 381 17.81 -12.40 -20.15
CA LEU A 381 17.64 -11.71 -21.44
C LEU A 381 16.63 -12.46 -22.33
N ARG A 382 16.72 -13.79 -22.41
CA ARG A 382 15.75 -14.62 -23.14
C ARG A 382 14.35 -14.50 -22.56
N LEU A 383 14.20 -14.54 -21.24
CA LEU A 383 12.91 -14.32 -20.58
C LEU A 383 12.33 -12.95 -20.94
N GLN A 384 13.14 -11.88 -20.96
CA GLN A 384 12.69 -10.56 -21.35
C GLN A 384 12.28 -10.51 -22.84
N ARG A 385 13.05 -11.15 -23.73
CA ARG A 385 12.73 -11.20 -25.16
C ARG A 385 11.43 -11.94 -25.47
N LYS A 386 11.13 -13.03 -24.77
CA LYS A 386 9.82 -13.71 -24.89
C LYS A 386 8.65 -12.76 -24.64
N TRP A 387 8.79 -11.81 -23.71
CA TRP A 387 7.76 -10.80 -23.44
C TRP A 387 7.70 -9.70 -24.50
N PHE A 388 8.80 -9.38 -25.16
CA PHE A 388 8.82 -8.44 -26.28
C PHE A 388 8.13 -9.00 -27.54
N GLU A 389 8.14 -10.32 -27.69
CA GLU A 389 7.49 -11.05 -28.80
C GLU A 389 5.96 -11.09 -28.65
N ASP A 390 5.44 -11.00 -27.43
CA ASP A 390 4.00 -10.86 -27.13
C ASP A 390 3.50 -9.45 -27.47
N LYS A 391 3.13 -9.27 -28.74
CA LYS A 391 2.75 -7.98 -29.34
C LYS A 391 1.47 -7.36 -28.77
N GLU A 392 0.62 -8.12 -28.07
CA GLU A 392 -0.63 -7.61 -27.48
C GLU A 392 -0.41 -7.05 -26.07
N ARG A 393 0.53 -7.62 -25.30
CA ARG A 393 0.80 -7.23 -23.90
C ARG A 393 1.95 -6.28 -23.68
N SER A 394 2.82 -6.17 -24.68
CA SER A 394 4.04 -5.35 -24.66
C SER A 394 3.91 -3.92 -24.08
N PRO A 395 2.84 -3.13 -24.33
CA PRO A 395 2.77 -1.73 -23.87
C PRO A 395 2.60 -1.56 -22.36
N HIS A 396 1.75 -2.36 -21.74
CA HIS A 396 1.55 -2.33 -20.29
C HIS A 396 2.76 -2.90 -19.53
N ILE A 397 3.51 -3.78 -20.20
CA ILE A 397 4.66 -4.46 -19.61
C ILE A 397 5.93 -3.61 -19.70
N ILE A 398 6.06 -2.73 -20.69
CA ILE A 398 7.24 -1.87 -20.85
C ILE A 398 7.51 -1.02 -19.61
N GLU A 399 6.49 -0.41 -18.99
CA GLU A 399 6.73 0.37 -17.76
C GLU A 399 7.26 -0.52 -16.61
N HIS A 400 6.80 -1.77 -16.54
CA HIS A 400 7.33 -2.75 -15.60
C HIS A 400 8.77 -3.14 -15.93
N LEU A 401 9.09 -3.37 -17.21
CA LEU A 401 10.45 -3.71 -17.66
C LEU A 401 11.44 -2.57 -17.49
N LEU A 402 11.02 -1.31 -17.67
CA LEU A 402 11.84 -0.14 -17.35
C LEU A 402 12.17 -0.03 -15.86
N LYS A 403 11.30 -0.57 -15.00
CA LYS A 403 11.54 -0.74 -13.56
C LYS A 403 12.19 -2.09 -13.24
N ASN A 404 12.67 -2.82 -14.26
CA ASN A 404 13.28 -4.15 -14.18
C ASN A 404 12.45 -5.15 -13.37
N LYS A 405 11.12 -5.07 -13.54
CA LYS A 405 10.18 -6.08 -13.04
C LYS A 405 9.97 -7.12 -14.14
N LEU A 406 10.91 -8.05 -14.27
CA LEU A 406 10.90 -9.10 -15.29
C LEU A 406 9.77 -10.10 -14.99
N PRO A 407 8.72 -10.19 -15.81
CA PRO A 407 7.65 -11.14 -15.55
C PRO A 407 8.09 -12.57 -15.85
N LEU A 408 7.49 -13.50 -15.11
CA LEU A 408 7.70 -14.94 -15.26
C LEU A 408 6.38 -15.62 -15.65
N PRO A 409 6.42 -16.86 -16.18
CA PRO A 409 5.20 -17.60 -16.47
C PRO A 409 4.33 -17.76 -15.22
N VAL A 410 3.06 -17.35 -15.31
CA VAL A 410 2.13 -17.20 -14.17
C VAL A 410 1.78 -18.51 -13.46
N ASN A 411 1.92 -19.65 -14.14
CA ASN A 411 1.71 -21.00 -13.59
C ASN A 411 3.03 -21.72 -13.26
N GLU A 412 4.16 -21.03 -13.29
CA GLU A 412 5.48 -21.55 -12.85
C GLU A 412 6.04 -20.80 -11.63
N CYS A 413 5.32 -19.79 -11.13
CA CYS A 413 5.75 -18.97 -10.00
C CYS A 413 4.62 -18.18 -9.34
N ARG A 414 4.68 -17.99 -8.02
CA ARG A 414 3.69 -17.24 -7.23
C ARG A 414 4.28 -16.59 -5.99
N TYR A 415 3.64 -15.51 -5.53
CA TYR A 415 3.77 -15.11 -4.14
C TYR A 415 2.76 -15.89 -3.32
N MET A 416 3.23 -16.63 -2.31
CA MET A 416 2.42 -17.50 -1.48
C MET A 416 2.65 -17.18 -0.01
N PHE A 417 1.60 -17.24 0.81
CA PHE A 417 1.80 -17.20 2.26
C PHE A 417 2.58 -18.43 2.71
N GLY A 418 3.58 -18.21 3.57
CA GLY A 418 4.25 -19.30 4.26
C GLY A 418 3.44 -19.77 5.45
N CYS A 419 3.40 -21.07 5.66
CA CYS A 419 2.86 -21.68 6.87
C CYS A 419 3.67 -22.90 7.26
N ALA A 420 3.52 -23.32 8.52
CA ALA A 420 4.18 -24.49 9.05
C ALA A 420 3.37 -24.98 10.24
N PHE A 421 3.20 -26.30 10.33
CA PHE A 421 2.53 -26.98 11.43
C PHE A 421 3.03 -28.41 11.49
N GLU A 422 2.48 -29.21 12.40
CA GLU A 422 2.77 -30.62 12.55
C GLU A 422 2.49 -31.34 11.22
N SER A 423 3.55 -31.62 10.45
CA SER A 423 3.44 -32.11 9.07
C SER A 423 4.31 -33.34 8.83
N VAL A 424 3.93 -34.09 7.79
CA VAL A 424 4.66 -35.29 7.33
C VAL A 424 5.94 -34.95 6.58
N LEU A 425 6.17 -33.68 6.24
CA LEU A 425 7.30 -33.21 5.42
C LEU A 425 8.64 -33.39 6.13
N GLU A 426 9.62 -33.99 5.44
CA GLU A 426 10.99 -34.15 5.93
C GLU A 426 11.81 -32.84 5.81
N PRO A 427 12.94 -32.70 6.53
CA PRO A 427 13.80 -31.52 6.40
C PRO A 427 14.19 -31.23 4.94
N GLY A 428 14.09 -29.96 4.52
CA GLY A 428 14.31 -29.54 3.13
C GLY A 428 13.14 -29.75 2.17
N GLN A 429 12.03 -30.36 2.62
CA GLN A 429 10.82 -30.52 1.83
C GLN A 429 9.79 -29.41 2.10
N CYS A 430 8.96 -29.15 1.08
CA CYS A 430 7.78 -28.31 1.20
C CYS A 430 6.58 -28.93 0.47
N PHE A 431 5.37 -28.47 0.78
CA PHE A 431 4.17 -28.79 0.00
C PHE A 431 3.63 -27.53 -0.68
N ILE A 432 3.32 -27.64 -1.97
CA ILE A 432 2.73 -26.58 -2.78
C ILE A 432 1.66 -27.18 -3.69
N ARG A 433 0.45 -26.65 -3.57
CA ARG A 433 -0.63 -26.88 -4.51
C ARG A 433 -1.22 -25.53 -4.90
N TYR A 434 -1.49 -25.29 -6.17
CA TYR A 434 -1.87 -23.98 -6.67
C TYR A 434 -3.05 -24.04 -7.63
N GLN A 435 -3.83 -22.97 -7.72
CA GLN A 435 -4.91 -22.84 -8.67
C GLN A 435 -4.38 -22.38 -10.03
N ILE A 436 -4.61 -23.13 -11.11
CA ILE A 436 -4.25 -22.69 -12.47
C ILE A 436 -5.01 -21.39 -12.81
N VAL A 437 -4.28 -20.41 -13.33
CA VAL A 437 -4.82 -19.14 -13.82
C VAL A 437 -4.61 -19.00 -15.32
N ASP A 438 -5.38 -18.11 -15.95
CA ASP A 438 -5.10 -17.67 -17.32
C ASP A 438 -3.82 -16.84 -17.39
N ASP A 439 -3.43 -16.46 -18.60
CA ASP A 439 -2.19 -15.73 -18.83
C ASP A 439 -2.18 -14.32 -18.20
N ASP A 440 -3.34 -13.76 -17.84
CA ASP A 440 -3.47 -12.47 -17.12
C ASP A 440 -3.41 -12.66 -15.60
N GLY A 441 -3.30 -13.90 -15.11
CA GLY A 441 -3.28 -14.23 -13.70
C GLY A 441 -4.67 -14.33 -13.08
N LYS A 442 -5.74 -14.39 -13.87
CA LYS A 442 -7.11 -14.52 -13.36
C LYS A 442 -7.50 -15.99 -13.21
N PRO A 443 -8.29 -16.32 -12.17
CA PRO A 443 -8.88 -17.64 -12.03
C PRO A 443 -9.63 -18.08 -13.29
N LEU A 444 -9.41 -19.33 -13.72
CA LEU A 444 -10.17 -19.94 -14.81
C LEU A 444 -11.66 -20.03 -14.45
N ARG A 445 -12.54 -19.99 -15.46
CA ARG A 445 -13.99 -20.19 -15.30
C ARG A 445 -14.32 -21.50 -14.60
N GLU A 446 -13.64 -22.57 -14.99
CA GLU A 446 -13.64 -23.85 -14.29
C GLU A 446 -12.28 -24.00 -13.58
N PRO A 447 -12.24 -23.82 -12.25
CA PRO A 447 -11.02 -23.88 -11.47
C PRO A 447 -10.34 -25.25 -11.58
N ARG A 448 -9.04 -25.21 -11.84
CA ARG A 448 -8.17 -26.39 -11.87
C ARG A 448 -7.02 -26.17 -10.89
N PHE A 449 -6.51 -27.25 -10.33
CA PHE A 449 -5.44 -27.21 -9.33
C PHE A 449 -4.37 -28.23 -9.68
N GLU A 450 -3.12 -27.88 -9.42
CA GLU A 450 -1.97 -28.76 -9.60
C GLU A 450 -1.11 -28.77 -8.35
N THR A 451 -0.53 -29.94 -8.06
CA THR A 451 0.48 -30.11 -7.02
C THR A 451 1.86 -30.03 -7.67
N VAL A 452 2.75 -29.22 -7.09
CA VAL A 452 4.14 -29.10 -7.55
C VAL A 452 4.94 -30.26 -6.96
N VAL A 453 5.75 -30.91 -7.80
CA VAL A 453 6.69 -31.97 -7.38
C VAL A 453 8.08 -31.68 -7.95
N GLY A 454 9.10 -31.83 -7.12
CA GLY A 454 10.50 -31.62 -7.48
C GLY A 454 11.05 -30.28 -6.99
N ARG A 455 12.12 -29.82 -7.62
CA ARG A 455 12.89 -28.65 -7.17
C ARG A 455 12.06 -27.37 -7.20
N VAL A 456 12.08 -26.61 -6.10
CA VAL A 456 11.51 -25.27 -6.02
C VAL A 456 12.49 -24.26 -5.44
N ILE A 457 12.48 -23.04 -5.95
CA ILE A 457 13.22 -21.90 -5.42
C ILE A 457 12.27 -21.07 -4.56
N VAL A 458 12.70 -20.76 -3.35
CA VAL A 458 11.91 -19.97 -2.39
C VAL A 458 12.75 -18.81 -1.86
N THR A 459 12.19 -17.61 -1.88
CA THR A 459 12.80 -16.44 -1.23
C THR A 459 11.74 -15.41 -0.84
N LYS A 460 12.16 -14.32 -0.19
CA LYS A 460 11.30 -13.19 0.19
C LYS A 460 11.76 -11.92 -0.50
N ASN A 461 10.83 -11.10 -0.93
CA ASN A 461 11.16 -9.82 -1.53
C ASN A 461 10.87 -8.69 -0.52
N PRO A 462 11.82 -7.77 -0.27
CA PRO A 462 13.22 -7.72 -0.74
C PRO A 462 14.19 -8.57 0.11
N CYS A 463 15.13 -9.25 -0.55
CA CYS A 463 16.22 -10.01 0.08
C CYS A 463 17.59 -9.54 -0.47
N PRO A 464 18.50 -8.97 0.35
CA PRO A 464 19.79 -8.49 -0.15
C PRO A 464 20.89 -9.56 -0.21
N TYR A 465 20.76 -10.68 0.51
CA TYR A 465 21.83 -11.68 0.66
C TYR A 465 21.56 -12.97 -0.13
N ALA A 466 22.62 -13.58 -0.66
CA ALA A 466 22.48 -14.77 -1.51
C ALA A 466 21.89 -15.99 -0.79
N GLY A 467 22.23 -16.20 0.49
CA GLY A 467 21.67 -17.27 1.30
C GLY A 467 20.20 -17.07 1.70
N ASP A 468 19.59 -15.93 1.34
CA ASP A 468 18.14 -15.73 1.49
C ASP A 468 17.32 -16.45 0.40
N ILE A 469 17.98 -17.00 -0.64
CA ILE A 469 17.33 -17.85 -1.65
C ILE A 469 17.58 -19.32 -1.28
N LEU A 470 16.51 -20.02 -0.94
CA LEU A 470 16.53 -21.45 -0.67
C LEU A 470 16.11 -22.25 -1.90
N VAL A 471 16.66 -23.46 -1.98
CA VAL A 471 16.17 -24.51 -2.88
C VAL A 471 15.60 -25.62 -1.99
N LEU A 472 14.32 -25.90 -2.16
CA LEU A 472 13.59 -26.95 -1.46
C LEU A 472 13.10 -28.01 -2.44
N GLU A 473 12.68 -29.15 -1.92
CA GLU A 473 11.98 -30.19 -2.69
C GLU A 473 10.48 -30.15 -2.40
N ALA A 474 9.68 -29.81 -3.41
CA ALA A 474 8.24 -29.95 -3.33
C ALA A 474 7.84 -31.41 -3.48
N VAL A 475 7.01 -31.90 -2.56
CA VAL A 475 6.51 -33.28 -2.54
C VAL A 475 4.99 -33.31 -2.53
N ASP A 476 4.41 -34.36 -3.10
CA ASP A 476 2.98 -34.59 -3.00
C ASP A 476 2.64 -35.17 -1.62
N CYS A 477 1.65 -34.58 -0.96
CA CYS A 477 1.15 -34.98 0.34
C CYS A 477 -0.38 -34.99 0.28
N PRO A 478 -1.01 -36.15 0.05
CA PRO A 478 -2.46 -36.26 -0.12
C PRO A 478 -3.28 -35.65 1.02
N GLU A 479 -2.78 -35.68 2.25
CA GLU A 479 -3.40 -35.11 3.44
C GLU A 479 -3.53 -33.58 3.38
N LEU A 480 -2.67 -32.93 2.58
CA LEU A 480 -2.57 -31.47 2.46
C LEU A 480 -3.26 -30.95 1.19
N ASN A 481 -3.84 -31.82 0.35
CA ASN A 481 -4.46 -31.46 -0.93
C ASN A 481 -5.64 -30.47 -0.84
N CYS A 482 -6.22 -30.29 0.35
CA CYS A 482 -7.25 -29.28 0.58
C CYS A 482 -6.70 -27.85 0.68
N LEU A 483 -5.38 -27.70 0.81
CA LEU A 483 -4.69 -26.42 0.96
C LEU A 483 -4.10 -25.99 -0.38
N THR A 484 -4.42 -24.77 -0.81
CA THR A 484 -4.04 -24.22 -2.11
C THR A 484 -3.53 -22.78 -2.00
N ASP A 485 -2.63 -22.40 -2.90
CA ASP A 485 -2.04 -21.06 -3.02
C ASP A 485 -1.33 -20.59 -1.73
N ILE A 486 -0.73 -21.55 -1.03
CA ILE A 486 0.16 -21.37 0.13
C ILE A 486 1.36 -22.31 -0.03
N ILE A 487 2.46 -21.99 0.65
CA ILE A 487 3.62 -22.89 0.80
C ILE A 487 3.68 -23.39 2.24
N ILE A 488 3.79 -24.71 2.39
CA ILE A 488 3.90 -25.37 3.70
C ILE A 488 5.35 -25.82 3.87
N PHE A 489 6.01 -25.30 4.92
CA PHE A 489 7.38 -25.68 5.27
C PHE A 489 7.42 -26.87 6.22
N SER A 490 8.52 -27.62 6.22
CA SER A 490 8.76 -28.65 7.21
C SER A 490 9.00 -28.05 8.60
N THR A 491 8.51 -28.75 9.62
CA THR A 491 8.77 -28.43 11.03
C THR A 491 9.80 -29.36 11.66
N LYS A 492 10.53 -30.15 10.85
CA LYS A 492 11.49 -31.18 11.31
C LYS A 492 12.97 -30.76 11.23
N ASP A 493 13.27 -29.65 10.57
CA ASP A 493 14.65 -29.16 10.41
C ASP A 493 15.25 -28.63 11.74
N GLU A 494 16.55 -28.32 11.77
CA GLU A 494 17.23 -27.70 12.91
C GLU A 494 16.89 -26.21 13.05
N ARG A 495 16.58 -25.55 11.94
CA ARG A 495 16.19 -24.13 11.85
C ARG A 495 15.02 -23.99 10.87
N PRO A 496 13.97 -23.20 11.17
CA PRO A 496 12.84 -23.01 10.28
C PRO A 496 13.25 -22.43 8.91
N ASP A 497 12.69 -22.94 7.82
CA ASP A 497 12.98 -22.43 6.47
C ASP A 497 12.56 -20.97 6.29
N SER A 498 11.43 -20.58 6.91
CA SER A 498 11.01 -19.17 6.99
C SER A 498 12.10 -18.29 7.59
N ASN A 499 12.70 -18.73 8.70
CA ASN A 499 13.74 -17.97 9.38
C ASN A 499 15.07 -17.92 8.60
N LYS A 500 15.41 -18.99 7.86
CA LYS A 500 16.56 -19.00 6.95
C LYS A 500 16.39 -17.94 5.83
N ILE A 501 15.16 -17.68 5.38
CA ILE A 501 14.87 -16.69 4.34
C ILE A 501 14.76 -15.29 4.98
N ALA A 502 15.84 -14.50 4.97
CA ALA A 502 15.83 -13.10 5.42
C ALA A 502 15.31 -12.87 6.86
N GLY A 503 15.36 -13.88 7.74
CA GLY A 503 14.84 -13.78 9.12
C GLY A 503 13.31 -13.68 9.20
N SER A 504 12.59 -14.24 8.21
CA SER A 504 11.13 -14.14 8.10
C SER A 504 10.40 -14.92 9.21
N ASP A 505 9.15 -14.52 9.47
CA ASP A 505 8.21 -15.27 10.30
C ASP A 505 7.03 -15.80 9.45
N LEU A 506 5.97 -16.30 10.08
CA LEU A 506 4.76 -16.82 9.43
C LEU A 506 3.51 -16.00 9.83
N ASP A 507 3.68 -14.73 10.22
CA ASP A 507 2.59 -13.86 10.67
C ASP A 507 1.81 -13.16 9.52
N GLY A 508 2.02 -13.68 8.30
CA GLY A 508 1.52 -13.20 7.02
C GLY A 508 2.61 -12.79 6.03
N ASP A 509 3.84 -13.27 6.21
CA ASP A 509 4.89 -13.12 5.21
C ASP A 509 4.59 -13.94 3.95
N GLN A 510 4.79 -13.31 2.79
CA GLN A 510 4.65 -13.94 1.48
C GLN A 510 6.02 -14.23 0.86
N TYR A 511 6.14 -15.40 0.25
CA TYR A 511 7.35 -15.92 -0.35
C TYR A 511 7.19 -15.97 -1.85
N PHE A 512 8.21 -15.50 -2.58
CA PHE A 512 8.37 -15.80 -3.99
C PHE A 512 8.73 -17.29 -4.11
N VAL A 513 7.89 -18.05 -4.78
CA VAL A 513 8.07 -19.48 -5.04
C VAL A 513 8.12 -19.68 -6.55
N TYR A 514 9.15 -20.35 -7.04
CA TYR A 514 9.37 -20.64 -8.46
C TYR A 514 9.71 -22.11 -8.67
N TRP A 515 8.99 -22.77 -9.57
CA TRP A 515 9.16 -24.19 -9.91
C TRP A 515 9.36 -24.43 -11.41
N GLY A 516 9.54 -23.36 -12.19
CA GLY A 516 9.91 -23.47 -13.60
C GLY A 516 11.34 -23.99 -13.81
N GLN A 517 11.66 -24.32 -15.06
CA GLN A 517 12.95 -24.94 -15.41
C GLN A 517 14.01 -23.93 -15.86
N ASP A 518 13.64 -22.68 -16.14
CA ASP A 518 14.54 -21.68 -16.72
C ASP A 518 15.58 -21.18 -15.69
N LEU A 519 15.22 -21.03 -14.41
CA LEU A 519 16.10 -20.51 -13.37
C LEU A 519 16.78 -21.66 -12.59
N GLN A 520 18.00 -22.02 -13.01
CA GLN A 520 18.79 -23.07 -12.36
C GLN A 520 19.96 -22.47 -11.58
N LEU A 521 19.95 -22.65 -10.25
CA LEU A 521 21.01 -22.19 -9.37
C LEU A 521 22.10 -23.26 -9.32
N SER A 522 23.35 -22.90 -9.60
CA SER A 522 24.50 -23.82 -9.58
C SER A 522 25.28 -23.77 -8.27
N ARG A 523 24.99 -22.81 -7.39
CA ARG A 523 25.66 -22.61 -6.11
C ARG A 523 24.65 -22.53 -4.97
N LYS A 524 25.07 -22.99 -3.79
CA LYS A 524 24.37 -22.81 -2.52
C LYS A 524 25.19 -21.90 -1.63
N VAL A 525 24.52 -20.97 -0.96
CA VAL A 525 25.11 -20.09 0.04
C VAL A 525 24.36 -20.32 1.35
N GLU A 526 25.09 -20.44 2.45
CA GLU A 526 24.47 -20.67 3.75
C GLU A 526 23.70 -19.42 4.21
N PRO A 527 22.46 -19.58 4.72
CA PRO A 527 21.66 -18.46 5.19
C PRO A 527 22.31 -17.66 6.32
N LEU A 528 22.15 -16.34 6.32
CA LEU A 528 22.53 -15.52 7.47
C LEU A 528 21.61 -15.81 8.67
N ASP A 529 22.21 -15.82 9.87
CA ASP A 529 21.46 -15.75 11.12
C ASP A 529 21.24 -14.27 11.48
N TYR A 530 20.10 -13.72 11.04
CA TYR A 530 19.72 -12.35 11.30
C TYR A 530 19.35 -12.17 12.78
N LYS A 531 20.36 -11.92 13.61
CA LYS A 531 20.15 -11.72 15.05
C LYS A 531 19.25 -10.49 15.29
N PRO A 532 18.28 -10.57 16.22
CA PRO A 532 17.43 -9.43 16.55
C PRO A 532 18.26 -8.22 17.00
N PHE A 533 18.04 -7.08 16.36
CA PHE A 533 18.64 -5.82 16.81
C PHE A 533 17.88 -5.33 18.04
N VAL A 534 18.58 -5.14 19.15
CA VAL A 534 17.99 -4.55 20.36
C VAL A 534 18.72 -3.25 20.61
N ALA A 535 17.99 -2.12 20.52
CA ALA A 535 18.55 -0.86 21.00
C ALA A 535 18.78 -0.96 22.52
N ASN A 536 19.90 -0.42 23.00
CA ASN A 536 20.14 -0.22 24.44
C ASN A 536 19.23 0.90 24.96
N ILE A 537 17.92 0.69 24.88
CA ILE A 537 16.93 1.52 25.58
C ILE A 537 16.95 1.01 27.02
N PRO A 538 17.21 1.87 28.03
CA PRO A 538 17.13 1.45 29.42
C PRO A 538 15.80 0.75 29.63
N SER A 539 15.86 -0.52 30.03
CA SER A 539 14.73 -1.24 30.59
C SER A 539 14.40 -0.55 31.92
N ASN A 540 13.82 0.64 31.84
CA ASN A 540 13.26 1.25 33.02
C ASN A 540 12.04 0.43 33.35
N SER A 541 11.98 -0.13 34.55
CA SER A 541 10.82 -0.83 35.11
C SER A 541 9.58 0.07 35.28
N ARG A 542 9.58 1.27 34.67
CA ARG A 542 8.50 2.25 34.73
C ARG A 542 7.60 2.13 33.51
N PHE A 543 6.33 2.49 33.70
CA PHE A 543 5.35 2.58 32.62
C PHE A 543 5.81 3.54 31.51
N ILE A 544 5.50 3.17 30.27
CA ILE A 544 5.76 3.99 29.07
C ILE A 544 4.83 5.19 29.09
N THR A 545 5.38 6.39 28.92
CA THR A 545 4.61 7.64 28.91
C THR A 545 4.40 8.17 27.50
N ASN A 546 3.45 9.09 27.32
CA ASN A 546 3.27 9.88 26.10
C ASN A 546 4.60 10.49 25.57
N VAL A 547 5.44 10.97 26.49
CA VAL A 547 6.74 11.58 26.15
C VAL A 547 7.70 10.54 25.56
N ASP A 548 7.73 9.33 26.10
CA ASP A 548 8.59 8.25 25.61
C ASP A 548 8.18 7.84 24.18
N ILE A 549 6.87 7.70 23.95
CA ILE A 549 6.29 7.37 22.65
C ILE A 549 6.64 8.45 21.62
N ILE A 550 6.43 9.72 21.95
CA ILE A 550 6.76 10.85 21.07
C ILE A 550 8.26 10.89 20.75
N LYS A 551 9.13 10.69 21.75
CA LYS A 551 10.58 10.63 21.55
C LYS A 551 10.96 9.50 20.61
N HIS A 552 10.36 8.31 20.76
CA HIS A 552 10.58 7.18 19.86
C HIS A 552 10.18 7.51 18.43
N CYS A 553 8.94 7.96 18.20
CA CYS A 553 8.47 8.34 16.86
C CYS A 553 9.30 9.47 16.23
N TYR A 554 9.68 10.48 17.03
CA TYR A 554 10.56 11.55 16.58
C TYR A 554 11.95 11.04 16.18
N SER A 555 12.51 10.08 16.93
CA SER A 555 13.81 9.48 16.61
C SER A 555 13.83 8.74 15.26
N LEU A 556 12.66 8.22 14.83
CA LEU A 556 12.48 7.59 13.53
C LEU A 556 12.39 8.61 12.39
N LEU A 557 12.04 9.88 12.66
CA LEU A 557 12.18 10.94 11.67
C LEU A 557 13.66 11.13 11.36
N GLY A 558 14.01 11.04 10.08
CA GLY A 558 15.40 11.14 9.65
C GLY A 558 16.27 9.90 9.90
N ALA A 559 15.66 8.77 10.31
CA ALA A 559 16.33 7.48 10.33
C ALA A 559 16.64 7.00 8.90
N THR A 560 17.84 6.44 8.71
CA THR A 560 18.25 5.84 7.42
C THR A 560 17.17 4.91 6.90
N SER A 561 16.64 5.19 5.70
CA SER A 561 15.58 4.36 5.14
C SER A 561 16.17 3.06 4.58
N TYR A 562 15.41 1.96 4.67
CA TYR A 562 15.79 0.70 4.03
C TYR A 562 16.00 0.87 2.52
N GLY A 563 15.29 1.82 1.87
CA GLY A 563 15.48 2.16 0.45
C GLY A 563 16.84 2.81 0.16
N GLU A 564 17.37 3.63 1.07
CA GLU A 564 18.73 4.18 0.95
C GLU A 564 19.78 3.06 1.01
N ILE A 565 19.62 2.13 1.96
CA ILE A 565 20.49 0.96 2.13
C ILE A 565 20.39 0.04 0.90
N TYR A 566 19.19 -0.21 0.40
CA TYR A 566 18.93 -1.04 -0.77
C TYR A 566 19.58 -0.47 -2.04
N ASN A 567 19.47 0.84 -2.27
CA ASN A 567 20.15 1.48 -3.41
C ASN A 567 21.67 1.43 -3.28
N LEU A 568 22.20 1.64 -2.07
CA LEU A 568 23.65 1.51 -1.84
C LEU A 568 24.12 0.06 -2.05
N HIS A 569 23.33 -0.92 -1.61
CA HIS A 569 23.59 -2.34 -1.85
C HIS A 569 23.71 -2.63 -3.34
N ALA A 570 22.75 -2.17 -4.15
CA ALA A 570 22.79 -2.32 -5.60
C ALA A 570 24.06 -1.70 -6.22
N ILE A 571 24.49 -0.53 -5.76
CA ILE A 571 25.72 0.13 -6.25
C ILE A 571 26.97 -0.68 -5.87
N VAL A 572 27.07 -1.14 -4.63
CA VAL A 572 28.21 -1.92 -4.13
C VAL A 572 28.34 -3.22 -4.94
N VAL A 573 27.25 -3.94 -5.14
CA VAL A 573 27.25 -5.21 -5.87
C VAL A 573 27.53 -5.00 -7.35
N ASP A 574 27.01 -3.92 -7.95
CA ASP A 574 27.23 -3.60 -9.36
C ASP A 574 28.65 -3.14 -9.67
N LYS A 575 29.31 -2.39 -8.78
CA LYS A 575 30.70 -1.97 -8.98
C LYS A 575 31.73 -3.07 -8.75
N ASN A 576 31.35 -4.14 -8.07
CA ASN A 576 32.22 -5.28 -7.79
C ASN A 576 32.05 -6.42 -8.82
N LEU A 577 31.70 -6.10 -10.07
CA LEU A 577 31.50 -7.07 -11.15
C LEU A 577 32.73 -7.91 -11.46
N GLU A 578 33.94 -7.35 -11.38
CA GLU A 578 35.20 -8.03 -11.72
C GLU A 578 35.51 -9.24 -10.81
N ASN A 579 34.96 -9.25 -9.60
CA ASN A 579 35.03 -10.39 -8.67
C ASN A 579 33.84 -11.34 -8.89
N CYS A 580 33.59 -11.78 -10.14
CA CYS A 580 32.36 -12.40 -10.69
C CYS A 580 31.64 -13.48 -9.86
N GLU A 581 32.24 -13.99 -8.79
CA GLU A 581 31.65 -15.00 -7.92
C GLU A 581 31.40 -14.40 -6.54
N GLN A 582 30.14 -14.42 -6.08
CA GLN A 582 29.74 -14.08 -4.71
C GLN A 582 29.77 -12.57 -4.35
N ARG A 583 29.43 -11.66 -5.27
CA ARG A 583 29.41 -10.20 -5.02
C ARG A 583 28.49 -9.81 -3.87
N THR A 584 27.33 -10.44 -3.77
CA THR A 584 26.36 -10.30 -2.66
C THR A 584 26.84 -10.88 -1.32
N CYS A 585 27.90 -11.71 -1.33
CA CYS A 585 28.52 -12.27 -0.12
C CYS A 585 29.76 -11.48 0.32
N GLN A 586 30.17 -10.46 -0.43
CA GLN A 586 31.30 -9.62 -0.04
C GLN A 586 31.00 -8.83 1.23
N LYS A 587 32.06 -8.50 1.99
CA LYS A 587 31.97 -7.86 3.31
C LYS A 587 31.03 -6.66 3.37
N ASN A 588 31.10 -5.73 2.41
CA ASN A 588 30.23 -4.55 2.38
C ASN A 588 28.78 -4.90 2.00
N ALA A 589 28.56 -5.83 1.09
CA ALA A 589 27.23 -6.31 0.72
C ALA A 589 26.54 -6.99 1.91
N VAL A 590 27.24 -7.90 2.60
CA VAL A 590 26.74 -8.57 3.83
C VAL A 590 26.47 -7.57 4.95
N LYS A 591 27.34 -6.56 5.14
CA LYS A 591 27.12 -5.49 6.12
C LYS A 591 25.86 -4.69 5.80
N LEU A 592 25.63 -4.36 4.52
CA LEU A 592 24.42 -3.67 4.07
C LEU A 592 23.17 -4.56 4.18
N ALA A 593 23.27 -5.86 3.91
CA ALA A 593 22.18 -6.83 4.12
C ALA A 593 21.75 -6.91 5.59
N THR A 594 22.72 -6.96 6.50
CA THR A 594 22.49 -6.94 7.95
C THR A 594 21.85 -5.63 8.38
N MET A 595 22.33 -4.49 7.87
CA MET A 595 21.73 -3.18 8.12
C MET A 595 20.31 -3.06 7.53
N PHE A 596 20.06 -3.66 6.38
CA PHE A 596 18.76 -3.65 5.74
C PHE A 596 17.71 -4.34 6.60
N SER A 597 18.02 -5.53 7.14
CA SER A 597 17.21 -6.23 8.12
C SER A 597 16.95 -5.37 9.37
N ALA A 598 18.00 -4.74 9.93
CA ALA A 598 17.87 -3.82 11.06
C ALA A 598 16.93 -2.63 10.78
N ALA A 599 16.99 -2.07 9.57
CA ALA A 599 16.18 -0.92 9.17
C ALA A 599 14.69 -1.27 9.10
N ILE A 600 14.34 -2.47 8.65
CA ILE A 600 12.95 -2.96 8.59
C ILE A 600 12.35 -3.02 10.00
N ASP A 601 13.12 -3.50 10.96
CA ASP A 601 12.67 -3.68 12.35
C ASP A 601 12.92 -2.48 13.26
N SER A 602 13.57 -1.42 12.77
CA SER A 602 13.87 -0.19 13.53
C SER A 602 12.66 0.38 14.28
N SER A 603 11.47 0.34 13.66
CA SER A 603 10.21 0.78 14.28
C SER A 603 9.83 0.00 15.54
N LYS A 604 10.10 -1.31 15.57
CA LYS A 604 9.81 -2.22 16.69
C LYS A 604 10.92 -2.23 17.73
N THR A 605 12.16 -2.11 17.29
CA THR A 605 13.35 -2.27 18.14
C THR A 605 13.85 -0.95 18.72
N GLY A 606 13.52 0.17 18.06
CA GLY A 606 14.11 1.48 18.31
C GLY A 606 15.57 1.60 17.85
N TYR A 607 16.10 0.58 17.17
CA TYR A 607 17.46 0.59 16.67
C TYR A 607 17.52 1.39 15.36
N VAL A 608 18.11 2.59 15.43
CA VAL A 608 18.32 3.46 14.26
C VAL A 608 19.76 3.31 13.77
N ILE A 609 19.90 3.07 12.47
CA ILE A 609 21.21 2.90 11.84
C ILE A 609 21.87 4.28 11.68
N ASP A 610 23.05 4.44 12.27
CA ASP A 610 23.86 5.65 12.10
C ASP A 610 24.25 5.84 10.62
N ARG A 611 23.86 7.00 10.10
CA ARG A 611 24.17 7.44 8.73
C ARG A 611 25.66 7.50 8.43
N LYS A 612 26.53 7.63 9.44
CA LYS A 612 27.99 7.58 9.25
C LYS A 612 28.42 6.29 8.57
N HIS A 613 27.85 5.14 8.97
CA HIS A 613 28.18 3.86 8.35
C HIS A 613 27.78 3.81 6.87
N ILE A 614 26.63 4.39 6.51
CA ILE A 614 26.18 4.48 5.10
C ILE A 614 27.13 5.37 4.30
N LYS A 615 27.51 6.53 4.86
CA LYS A 615 28.45 7.47 4.21
C LYS A 615 29.84 6.85 4.01
N GLU A 616 30.34 6.09 4.99
CA GLU A 616 31.62 5.39 4.90
C GLU A 616 31.62 4.36 3.77
N ILE A 617 30.58 3.53 3.67
CA ILE A 617 30.44 2.55 2.59
C ILE A 617 30.21 3.25 1.24
N ARG A 618 29.49 4.38 1.21
CA ARG A 618 29.24 5.15 -0.02
C ARG A 618 30.49 5.86 -0.55
N LYS A 619 31.39 6.32 0.32
CA LYS A 619 32.53 7.19 -0.02
C LYS A 619 33.36 6.72 -1.23
N PRO A 620 33.75 5.44 -1.37
CA PRO A 620 34.54 4.98 -2.51
C PRO A 620 33.80 5.06 -3.85
N TYR A 621 32.47 5.07 -3.83
CA TYR A 621 31.63 5.02 -5.03
C TYR A 621 31.12 6.40 -5.47
N GLY A 622 31.41 7.47 -4.71
CA GLY A 622 30.96 8.82 -5.03
C GLY A 622 29.44 9.00 -5.08
N ALA A 623 28.96 10.01 -5.81
CA ALA A 623 27.53 10.32 -5.99
C ALA A 623 26.97 9.84 -7.34
N ILE A 624 27.54 8.77 -7.89
CA ILE A 624 27.12 8.16 -9.16
C ILE A 624 26.30 6.89 -8.89
N TYR A 625 25.37 6.58 -9.79
CA TYR A 625 24.46 5.44 -9.69
C TYR A 625 24.52 4.61 -10.96
N PRO A 626 24.25 3.29 -10.92
CA PRO A 626 24.00 2.56 -12.16
C PRO A 626 22.74 3.12 -12.86
N ASP A 627 22.77 3.14 -14.18
CA ASP A 627 21.71 3.60 -15.09
C ASP A 627 20.32 3.01 -14.77
N PHE A 628 20.26 1.73 -14.42
CA PHE A 628 19.00 1.07 -14.05
C PHE A 628 18.31 1.61 -12.78
N LEU A 629 18.97 2.47 -11.99
CA LEU A 629 18.34 3.19 -10.87
C LEU A 629 17.71 4.53 -11.28
N MET A 630 17.80 4.90 -12.56
CA MET A 630 17.14 6.06 -13.17
C MET A 630 17.46 7.38 -12.43
N LYS A 631 18.74 7.59 -12.10
CA LYS A 631 19.23 8.82 -11.46
C LYS A 631 19.93 9.69 -12.49
N VAL A 632 19.84 11.01 -12.33
CA VAL A 632 20.45 11.99 -13.25
C VAL A 632 21.95 11.77 -13.42
N ASN A 633 22.67 11.49 -12.33
CA ASN A 633 24.09 11.19 -12.38
C ASN A 633 24.31 9.67 -12.37
N SER A 634 24.40 9.06 -13.56
CA SER A 634 24.53 7.62 -13.71
C SER A 634 25.67 7.15 -14.62
N TYR A 635 26.16 5.93 -14.40
CA TYR A 635 27.05 5.20 -15.29
C TYR A 635 26.33 4.00 -15.91
N GLU A 636 26.80 3.57 -17.08
CA GLU A 636 26.29 2.37 -17.74
C GLU A 636 26.71 1.10 -16.96
N SER A 637 25.74 0.44 -16.32
CA SER A 637 26.00 -0.80 -15.58
C SER A 637 26.29 -1.96 -16.53
N GLN A 638 27.36 -2.73 -16.26
CA GLN A 638 27.69 -3.92 -17.04
C GLN A 638 27.01 -5.20 -16.50
N SER A 639 26.22 -5.10 -15.42
CA SER A 639 25.47 -6.22 -14.88
C SER A 639 24.28 -6.59 -15.75
N ILE A 640 23.74 -7.79 -15.56
CA ILE A 640 22.50 -8.23 -16.21
C ILE A 640 21.35 -7.24 -16.01
N VAL A 641 21.24 -6.60 -14.84
CA VAL A 641 20.17 -5.64 -14.55
C VAL A 641 20.32 -4.37 -15.39
N GLY A 642 21.57 -3.92 -15.62
CA GLY A 642 21.86 -2.83 -16.56
C GLY A 642 21.50 -3.19 -17.99
N LYS A 643 21.88 -4.40 -18.43
CA LYS A 643 21.57 -4.91 -19.78
C LYS A 643 20.04 -5.00 -20.02
N LEU A 644 19.29 -5.55 -19.06
CA LEU A 644 17.82 -5.64 -19.12
C LEU A 644 17.16 -4.26 -19.20
N TYR A 645 17.66 -3.30 -18.43
CA TYR A 645 17.17 -1.91 -18.45
C TYR A 645 17.38 -1.25 -19.82
N ARG A 646 18.60 -1.36 -20.37
CA ARG A 646 18.92 -0.80 -21.69
C ARG A 646 18.15 -1.48 -22.81
N GLN A 647 18.00 -2.80 -22.76
CA GLN A 647 17.19 -3.54 -23.74
C GLN A 647 15.71 -3.11 -23.70
N ALA A 648 15.15 -2.83 -22.51
CA ALA A 648 13.80 -2.28 -22.37
C ALA A 648 13.69 -0.86 -22.94
N ILE A 649 14.71 -0.02 -22.77
CA ILE A 649 14.77 1.32 -23.38
C ILE A 649 14.86 1.22 -24.90
N GLU A 650 15.73 0.37 -25.44
CA GLU A 650 15.89 0.18 -26.87
C GLU A 650 14.58 -0.29 -27.51
N TYR A 651 13.91 -1.26 -26.90
CA TYR A 651 12.59 -1.71 -27.35
C TYR A 651 11.55 -0.58 -27.27
N LYS A 652 11.54 0.20 -26.18
CA LYS A 652 10.66 1.36 -26.05
C LYS A 652 10.88 2.35 -27.19
N ASN A 653 12.14 2.68 -27.46
CA ASN A 653 12.56 3.65 -28.47
C ASN A 653 12.22 3.16 -29.89
N ALA A 654 12.46 1.89 -30.19
CA ALA A 654 12.15 1.27 -31.48
C ALA A 654 10.64 1.19 -31.77
N ASN A 655 9.79 1.26 -30.75
CA ASN A 655 8.34 1.16 -30.86
C ASN A 655 7.63 2.46 -30.41
N LEU A 656 8.34 3.60 -30.38
CA LEU A 656 7.79 4.89 -29.91
C LEU A 656 6.50 5.29 -30.62
N ASP A 657 6.39 5.08 -31.93
CA ASP A 657 5.16 5.43 -32.69
C ASP A 657 3.98 4.54 -32.29
N ARG A 658 4.25 3.26 -32.00
CA ARG A 658 3.25 2.33 -31.48
C ARG A 658 2.80 2.74 -30.08
N PHE A 659 3.73 3.16 -29.23
CA PHE A 659 3.43 3.67 -27.90
C PHE A 659 2.77 5.05 -27.90
N ARG A 660 3.08 5.94 -28.83
CA ARG A 660 2.37 7.23 -29.00
C ARG A 660 0.94 7.01 -29.48
N ASN A 661 0.74 6.13 -30.46
CA ASN A 661 -0.58 5.77 -30.96
C ASN A 661 -1.38 4.97 -29.91
N GLN A 662 -0.72 4.22 -29.04
CA GLN A 662 -1.37 3.58 -27.90
C GLN A 662 -1.51 4.45 -26.67
N ASP A 663 -0.68 5.46 -26.39
CA ASP A 663 -0.97 6.47 -25.38
C ASP A 663 -2.14 7.33 -25.86
N MET A 664 -2.25 7.59 -27.17
CA MET A 664 -3.47 8.14 -27.76
C MET A 664 -4.64 7.15 -27.68
N ASN A 665 -4.46 5.86 -27.96
CA ASN A 665 -5.55 4.87 -27.88
C ASN A 665 -5.88 4.37 -26.46
N LEU A 666 -4.97 4.50 -25.49
CA LEU A 666 -5.15 4.25 -24.05
C LEU A 666 -5.62 5.50 -23.38
N GLN A 667 -5.26 6.71 -23.83
CA GLN A 667 -6.07 7.88 -23.57
C GLN A 667 -7.45 7.59 -24.13
N VAL A 668 -7.67 7.28 -25.40
CA VAL A 668 -9.00 6.97 -25.97
C VAL A 668 -9.72 5.78 -25.28
N ASN A 669 -9.04 4.74 -24.78
CA ASN A 669 -9.64 3.59 -24.09
C ASN A 669 -9.74 3.74 -22.56
N THR A 670 -8.91 4.54 -21.88
CA THR A 670 -9.23 5.06 -20.54
C THR A 670 -10.26 6.19 -20.60
N TYR A 671 -10.41 6.79 -21.78
CA TYR A 671 -11.54 7.59 -22.23
C TYR A 671 -12.71 6.72 -22.75
N ASN A 672 -12.70 5.39 -22.61
CA ASN A 672 -13.98 4.66 -22.59
C ASN A 672 -14.72 4.87 -21.27
N ASN A 673 -14.10 5.58 -20.31
CA ASN A 673 -14.80 6.43 -19.34
C ASN A 673 -14.78 7.89 -19.82
N PHE A 674 -15.33 8.16 -21.00
CA PHE A 674 -15.59 9.52 -21.48
C PHE A 674 -16.66 10.12 -20.54
N GLN A 675 -16.23 10.74 -19.44
CA GLN A 675 -17.12 11.56 -18.63
C GLN A 675 -17.51 12.81 -19.44
N MET A 676 -18.76 13.28 -19.31
CA MET A 676 -19.34 14.44 -20.00
C MET A 676 -18.42 15.69 -20.11
N LYS A 677 -17.51 15.90 -19.14
CA LYS A 677 -16.49 16.97 -19.18
C LYS A 677 -15.58 16.93 -20.41
N ASN A 678 -15.35 15.75 -21.00
CA ASN A 678 -14.48 15.58 -22.16
C ASN A 678 -15.20 15.85 -23.49
N ILE A 679 -16.54 15.78 -23.55
CA ILE A 679 -17.31 16.07 -24.77
C ILE A 679 -17.21 17.56 -25.10
N HIS A 680 -17.31 18.43 -24.11
CA HIS A 680 -17.14 19.87 -24.29
C HIS A 680 -15.74 20.24 -24.80
N SER A 681 -14.69 19.66 -24.23
CA SER A 681 -13.32 19.88 -24.70
C SER A 681 -13.11 19.34 -26.12
N TYR A 682 -13.70 18.19 -26.44
CA TYR A 682 -13.66 17.62 -27.79
C TYR A 682 -14.37 18.51 -28.80
N ILE A 683 -15.59 18.97 -28.48
CA ILE A 683 -16.37 19.88 -29.32
C ILE A 683 -15.66 21.23 -29.46
N GLU A 684 -15.04 21.77 -28.41
CA GLU A 684 -14.27 23.02 -28.46
C GLU A 684 -13.06 22.90 -29.40
N VAL A 685 -12.31 21.80 -29.32
CA VAL A 685 -11.19 21.51 -30.25
C VAL A 685 -11.68 21.30 -31.69
N ARG A 686 -12.73 20.50 -31.90
CA ARG A 686 -13.31 20.28 -33.23
C ARG A 686 -13.93 21.54 -33.83
N THR A 687 -14.51 22.40 -32.99
CA THR A 687 -15.01 23.73 -33.37
C THR A 687 -13.88 24.64 -33.83
N ALA A 688 -12.74 24.63 -33.13
CA ALA A 688 -11.55 25.37 -33.53
C ALA A 688 -10.99 24.90 -34.90
N LEU A 689 -11.19 23.62 -35.23
CA LEU A 689 -10.86 23.04 -36.54
C LEU A 689 -11.95 23.24 -37.61
N ASN A 690 -13.01 24.01 -37.31
CA ASN A 690 -14.16 24.25 -38.21
C ASN A 690 -14.88 22.98 -38.69
N ILE A 691 -14.85 21.90 -37.91
CA ILE A 691 -15.59 20.66 -38.23
C ILE A 691 -17.10 20.88 -38.05
N ASP A 692 -17.89 20.33 -38.97
CA ASP A 692 -19.35 20.45 -38.96
C ASP A 692 -19.98 19.76 -37.73
N PRO A 693 -20.97 20.37 -37.04
CA PRO A 693 -21.64 19.78 -35.88
C PRO A 693 -22.21 18.37 -36.14
N HIS A 694 -22.68 18.09 -37.35
CA HIS A 694 -23.19 16.77 -37.74
C HIS A 694 -22.08 15.72 -37.71
N ILE A 695 -20.88 16.06 -38.22
CA ILE A 695 -19.72 15.16 -38.21
C ILE A 695 -19.24 14.95 -36.77
N ILE A 696 -19.17 16.01 -35.96
CA ILE A 696 -18.82 15.92 -34.54
C ILE A 696 -19.80 15.00 -33.79
N HIS A 697 -21.10 15.11 -34.09
CA HIS A 697 -22.13 14.24 -33.51
C HIS A 697 -21.98 12.77 -33.93
N GLN A 698 -21.68 12.49 -35.20
CA GLN A 698 -21.40 11.12 -35.66
C GLN A 698 -20.15 10.53 -35.01
N GLU A 699 -19.08 11.33 -34.88
CA GLU A 699 -17.84 10.95 -34.20
C GLU A 699 -18.10 10.63 -32.73
N LEU A 700 -18.84 11.49 -32.02
CA LEU A 700 -19.21 11.24 -30.64
C LEU A 700 -20.09 10.00 -30.49
N LYS A 701 -21.05 9.76 -31.40
CA LYS A 701 -21.83 8.50 -31.42
C LYS A 701 -20.94 7.27 -31.59
N TYR A 702 -19.91 7.37 -32.42
CA TYR A 702 -18.94 6.30 -32.63
C TYR A 702 -18.07 6.06 -31.39
N PHE A 703 -17.62 7.12 -30.70
CA PHE A 703 -16.76 7.02 -29.51
C PHE A 703 -17.52 6.69 -28.21
N CYS A 704 -18.75 7.16 -28.05
CA CYS A 704 -19.49 7.13 -26.78
C CYS A 704 -20.80 6.30 -26.82
N GLY A 705 -21.15 5.71 -27.97
CA GLY A 705 -22.38 4.94 -28.15
C GLY A 705 -23.65 5.80 -28.05
N HIS A 706 -24.74 5.26 -27.49
CA HIS A 706 -26.05 5.93 -27.41
C HIS A 706 -26.16 7.06 -26.37
N LYS A 707 -25.10 7.34 -25.60
CA LYS A 707 -25.07 8.35 -24.53
C LYS A 707 -24.40 9.65 -25.01
N VAL A 708 -24.89 10.25 -26.09
CA VAL A 708 -24.40 11.54 -26.59
C VAL A 708 -25.53 12.56 -26.70
N PRO A 709 -25.25 13.86 -26.48
CA PRO A 709 -26.21 14.93 -26.75
C PRO A 709 -26.68 14.89 -28.21
N ASP A 710 -27.94 15.28 -28.43
CA ASP A 710 -28.46 15.36 -29.79
C ASP A 710 -27.71 16.40 -30.64
N GLU A 711 -27.83 16.26 -31.95
CA GLU A 711 -27.14 17.12 -32.92
C GLU A 711 -27.46 18.61 -32.75
N SER A 712 -28.71 18.91 -32.35
CA SER A 712 -29.18 20.27 -32.06
C SER A 712 -28.41 20.89 -30.88
N THR A 713 -28.13 20.09 -29.86
CA THR A 713 -27.38 20.48 -28.66
C THR A 713 -25.90 20.69 -29.01
N ILE A 714 -25.31 19.80 -29.82
CA ILE A 714 -23.93 19.96 -30.31
C ILE A 714 -23.79 21.22 -31.16
N ALA A 715 -24.74 21.48 -32.08
CA ALA A 715 -24.74 22.68 -32.90
C ALA A 715 -24.80 23.99 -32.07
N LYS A 716 -25.57 24.00 -30.98
CA LYS A 716 -25.62 25.12 -30.04
C LYS A 716 -24.29 25.33 -29.33
N TRP A 717 -23.63 24.26 -28.89
CA TRP A 717 -22.32 24.35 -28.25
C TRP A 717 -21.23 24.83 -29.21
N VAL A 718 -21.22 24.33 -30.45
CA VAL A 718 -20.33 24.82 -31.52
C VAL A 718 -20.53 26.33 -31.74
N ALA A 719 -21.76 26.82 -31.76
CA ALA A 719 -22.04 28.26 -31.89
C ALA A 719 -21.49 29.08 -30.71
N ILE A 720 -21.62 28.57 -29.47
CA ILE A 720 -21.07 29.20 -28.26
C ILE A 720 -19.54 29.24 -28.33
N TYR A 721 -18.89 28.14 -28.71
CA TYR A 721 -17.43 28.08 -28.82
C TYR A 721 -16.86 28.91 -29.97
N LYS A 722 -17.55 29.01 -31.12
CA LYS A 722 -17.18 29.94 -32.19
C LYS A 722 -17.16 31.38 -31.69
N LYS A 723 -18.22 31.81 -31.02
CA LYS A 723 -18.33 33.15 -30.43
C LYS A 723 -17.23 33.41 -29.38
N LYS A 724 -16.88 32.40 -28.59
CA LYS A 724 -15.81 32.46 -27.58
C LYS A 724 -14.40 32.52 -28.21
N ASN A 725 -14.18 31.85 -29.34
CA ASN A 725 -12.92 31.89 -30.09
C ASN A 725 -12.74 33.24 -30.81
N GLU A 726 -13.81 33.80 -31.35
CA GLU A 726 -13.83 35.15 -31.94
C GLU A 726 -13.50 36.23 -30.91
N GLN A 727 -14.00 36.11 -29.67
CA GLN A 727 -13.73 37.07 -28.59
C GLN A 727 -12.31 36.96 -28.00
N ASN A 728 -11.67 35.79 -28.08
CA ASN A 728 -10.36 35.54 -27.47
C ASN A 728 -9.17 35.67 -28.44
N GLY A 729 -9.39 36.00 -29.72
CA GLY A 729 -8.32 36.22 -30.70
C GLY A 729 -7.39 35.02 -30.92
N ARG A 730 -7.81 33.80 -30.57
CA ARG A 730 -6.98 32.59 -30.72
C ARG A 730 -7.04 32.07 -32.15
N VAL A 731 -6.09 32.50 -32.99
CA VAL A 731 -5.67 31.69 -34.14
C VAL A 731 -4.79 30.58 -33.57
N VAL A 732 -5.35 29.38 -33.42
CA VAL A 732 -4.56 28.20 -33.04
C VAL A 732 -4.08 27.54 -34.33
N GLU A 733 -2.85 27.83 -34.75
CA GLU A 733 -2.15 26.98 -35.72
C GLU A 733 -1.70 25.70 -35.01
N TYR A 734 -2.34 24.58 -35.32
CA TYR A 734 -1.78 23.26 -35.02
C TYR A 734 -0.96 22.81 -36.24
N PRO A 735 0.27 22.31 -36.06
CA PRO A 735 1.01 21.69 -37.15
C PRO A 735 0.26 20.41 -37.59
N VAL A 736 0.08 20.29 -38.91
CA VAL A 736 -0.59 19.19 -39.62
C VAL A 736 0.11 17.86 -39.39
#